data_AF-A0A9Y4K2C9-F1
#
_entry.id   AF-A0A9Y4K2C9-F1
#
_cell.length_a   1.000
_cell.length_b   1.000
_cell.length_c   1.000
_cell.angle_alpha   90.00
_cell.angle_beta   90.00
_cell.angle_gamma   90.00
#
_symmetry.space_group_name_H-M   'P 1'
#
loop_
_entity.id
_entity.type
_entity.pdbx_description
1 polymer ?
#
loop_
_entity_poly.entity_id
_entity_poly.type
_entity_poly.pdbx_seq_one_letter_code
_entity_poly.pdbx_strand_id
1 'polypeptide(L)'
;MQLAQQLQRAAAPTASCILALALFLALQGAAHAAPSGDNKLVRTTRVRRQAPGEDQPPSASSVNQTLREQPVVFNHVYNINVPLESLCSVDLDASAPPAPGDGSRAELGSRPSVEGPMDPTGPTEYTEQTLDADSQVTFTHRINIPKAACGCPATITIQQLATRVEMLEREVSLLRAQCGSGCCGDSSAMGRLDFVPGCGGHGSFSFDLCGCICEEGWTGKNCSEPRCPNDCSGQGVCVEGECVCDRDFGGDNCSEPRCPSDCSGRGLCIDGECVCEESFTGEDCMVGRCLNDCSDQGLCINGTCHCRPGYVGEDCSLVYCANNCSKKGVCKEGFCVCQDGFAGDDCNSVAPAMNLNVRGVTDRTIDLEWEGSVVLTDFLVTYTPSSPGGVQLEIRIPGNTTTCTISGLEAGMEYNINVFAVINNTISIPASITVWTYLSNPDGLVFKSITETSVEVQWQPFYYSFDGWEISFIPKDNDGGMTAQLPSTITSFVQTGLRPGEEYTVNLVALRDQGRSQPVTATVTTLIDGPTQLIVRDVSDTVAFVEWTPPKAKIDQIVLRYGLVGGEGPRTTFRLQPTLSQYSLQVLRPGARYEVSVSGVRKGNESGSISTEFTTEIDAPKNLRLVSKTSTTLELEWDNSEAEVEGYQVVYSTLAGDQYDKVIVPRNEGATTKTMLTDLLPGTEYGIGISAMKGSNQSTPATMNARTGLDVPLDLTVTASTDNTITLVWGLVQGPIDHYKVTYTSSFGITTELTVPKDVTTTTLTDLEPGTEYTITVAARRGRQQSTAATIDAFTGIRPVTHLYLSEVTSDSVSVAWSAPAPPADLFILSYSSADGTDTSKVTLDGSKTRSLVQGLLPSTQYTVSLITIQGDVTSEPITASLTTGMDPPKEMTVSDVTEDAVTISWIKPLAPFEYYKLSYQSDRGRVDSMVIDSDVTNYTLSSLFPATEYEISLNAVRGSQESKVVSTSVFTAMDMPAELTALNITPQGALLRWNPPVSNVDNYVLTLTYNQVTADTFLVEGNKQEHQLSNLKPSTTYSVSLYATKGPLTSGTVITNLQTPMDAPLNLTASEVNHRSALISWQPPIAEIDNYMLTYTTADGSRKELILDAEDTWIRLEGLAETTEYTVKLQAARGLDTSAVVSTTFTT
;
A
#
# COMPACT_ATOMS: atom_id res chain seq x y z
N MET A 1 -16.20 -30.65 -23.79
CA MET A 1 -16.13 -30.43 -25.27
C MET A 1 -15.62 -29.00 -25.52
N GLN A 2 -15.55 -28.56 -26.78
CA GLN A 2 -14.90 -27.29 -27.19
C GLN A 2 -15.37 -26.05 -26.39
N LEU A 3 -14.52 -25.09 -26.02
CA LEU A 3 -13.58 -24.23 -26.77
C LEU A 3 -14.24 -22.99 -27.44
N ALA A 4 -13.70 -21.82 -27.04
CA ALA A 4 -13.34 -20.67 -27.88
C ALA A 4 -14.32 -19.50 -28.17
N GLN A 5 -13.74 -18.32 -27.90
CA GLN A 5 -13.69 -17.09 -28.74
C GLN A 5 -14.65 -15.91 -28.51
N GLN A 6 -14.03 -14.73 -28.63
CA GLN A 6 -14.61 -13.39 -28.60
C GLN A 6 -15.14 -13.00 -29.99
N LEU A 7 -16.00 -11.97 -30.05
CA LEU A 7 -15.91 -10.96 -31.10
C LEU A 7 -16.58 -9.64 -30.67
N GLN A 8 -16.03 -8.52 -31.15
CA GLN A 8 -16.55 -7.18 -30.92
C GLN A 8 -17.42 -6.74 -32.12
N ARG A 9 -18.50 -5.97 -31.87
CA ARG A 9 -18.74 -4.69 -32.56
C ARG A 9 -19.96 -3.93 -31.99
N ALA A 10 -19.98 -2.62 -32.27
CA ALA A 10 -20.96 -1.69 -31.75
C ALA A 10 -22.20 -1.55 -32.64
N ALA A 11 -23.35 -1.29 -32.02
CA ALA A 11 -24.38 -0.38 -32.53
C ALA A 11 -25.31 0.07 -31.39
N ALA A 12 -25.58 1.38 -31.30
CA ALA A 12 -26.80 1.93 -30.71
C ALA A 12 -27.65 2.49 -31.86
N PRO A 13 -28.98 2.62 -31.73
CA PRO A 13 -29.50 3.97 -31.43
C PRO A 13 -30.86 4.04 -30.69
N THR A 14 -31.10 5.17 -30.01
CA THR A 14 -32.42 5.88 -29.81
C THR A 14 -33.62 5.14 -29.15
N ALA A 15 -34.59 5.78 -28.48
CA ALA A 15 -34.80 7.09 -27.80
C ALA A 15 -36.24 7.02 -27.16
N SER A 16 -36.96 8.05 -26.64
CA SER A 16 -36.71 9.49 -26.43
C SER A 16 -37.72 10.09 -25.42
N CYS A 17 -37.27 10.84 -24.41
CA CYS A 17 -38.07 11.84 -23.67
C CYS A 17 -37.10 12.81 -22.94
N ILE A 18 -36.86 14.10 -23.28
CA ILE A 18 -37.66 15.23 -23.80
C ILE A 18 -38.52 15.88 -22.69
N LEU A 19 -38.36 17.16 -22.27
CA LEU A 19 -37.30 18.18 -22.54
C LEU A 19 -37.44 19.41 -21.58
N ALA A 20 -36.56 20.41 -21.79
CA ALA A 20 -36.71 21.87 -21.54
C ALA A 20 -36.23 22.45 -20.18
N LEU A 21 -35.71 23.69 -20.06
CA LEU A 21 -35.06 24.74 -20.92
C LEU A 21 -34.43 25.78 -19.94
N ALA A 22 -33.54 26.73 -20.22
CA ALA A 22 -32.79 27.26 -21.39
C ALA A 22 -31.35 27.64 -20.90
N LEU A 23 -30.25 27.75 -21.68
CA LEU A 23 -29.92 28.39 -22.97
C LEU A 23 -29.64 29.92 -22.90
N PHE A 24 -28.36 30.32 -22.82
CA PHE A 24 -27.71 31.27 -23.77
C PHE A 24 -26.17 31.21 -23.69
N LEU A 25 -25.49 31.60 -24.78
CA LEU A 25 -24.03 31.45 -25.02
C LEU A 25 -23.51 32.56 -25.96
N ALA A 26 -22.19 32.64 -26.14
CA ALA A 26 -21.39 33.41 -27.15
C ALA A 26 -20.70 34.72 -26.66
N LEU A 27 -19.57 35.20 -27.26
CA LEU A 27 -18.31 34.56 -27.76
C LEU A 27 -17.34 35.66 -28.30
N GLN A 28 -16.04 35.33 -28.46
CA GLN A 28 -14.96 36.10 -29.17
C GLN A 28 -14.49 37.44 -28.52
N GLY A 29 -13.24 37.89 -28.68
CA GLY A 29 -12.01 37.22 -29.18
C GLY A 29 -10.84 38.17 -29.56
N ALA A 30 -9.58 37.70 -29.39
CA ALA A 30 -8.30 38.22 -29.97
C ALA A 30 -7.80 39.65 -29.60
N ALA A 31 -6.49 40.02 -29.63
CA ALA A 31 -5.19 39.30 -29.54
C ALA A 31 -3.99 40.30 -29.42
N HIS A 32 -2.78 39.79 -29.10
CA HIS A 32 -1.41 40.38 -29.24
C HIS A 32 -0.68 41.08 -28.05
N ALA A 33 0.18 40.30 -27.39
CA ALA A 33 1.64 40.52 -27.14
C ALA A 33 2.24 41.66 -26.26
N ALA A 34 2.73 41.26 -25.07
CA ALA A 34 3.97 41.68 -24.36
C ALA A 34 4.14 43.14 -23.85
N PRO A 35 5.08 43.44 -22.90
CA PRO A 35 6.03 42.58 -22.17
C PRO A 35 5.84 42.61 -20.61
N SER A 36 6.92 42.39 -19.85
CA SER A 36 7.01 42.21 -18.37
C SER A 36 6.82 43.48 -17.50
N GLY A 37 6.35 43.34 -16.24
CA GLY A 37 6.46 44.42 -15.24
C GLY A 37 5.76 44.24 -13.87
N ASP A 38 6.47 43.65 -12.92
CA ASP A 38 6.64 44.00 -11.48
C ASP A 38 5.58 44.77 -10.61
N ASN A 39 5.39 44.28 -9.37
CA ASN A 39 5.17 45.02 -8.09
C ASN A 39 4.20 46.23 -7.94
N LYS A 40 3.08 46.04 -7.21
CA LYS A 40 2.75 46.63 -5.86
C LYS A 40 1.27 46.38 -5.46
N LEU A 41 0.88 45.98 -4.23
CA LEU A 41 1.12 46.47 -2.84
C LEU A 41 0.10 47.53 -2.39
N VAL A 42 -0.81 47.14 -1.48
CA VAL A 42 -1.63 48.05 -0.64
C VAL A 42 -1.40 47.69 0.84
N ARG A 43 -1.44 48.69 1.74
CA ARG A 43 -0.79 48.65 3.07
C ARG A 43 -1.43 49.63 4.05
N THR A 44 -1.76 49.18 5.26
CA THR A 44 -2.04 49.99 6.47
C THR A 44 -1.91 49.08 7.71
N THR A 45 -0.77 49.00 8.41
CA THR A 45 -0.16 49.90 9.43
C THR A 45 -0.77 49.82 10.84
N ARG A 46 0.09 49.47 11.82
CA ARG A 46 -0.16 49.42 13.27
C ARG A 46 -0.48 50.80 13.88
N VAL A 47 -1.14 50.78 15.04
CA VAL A 47 -0.91 51.74 16.15
C VAL A 47 -0.55 50.94 17.41
N ARG A 48 0.19 51.54 18.35
CA ARG A 48 0.69 50.99 19.63
C ARG A 48 0.61 52.09 20.68
N ARG A 49 0.34 51.72 21.95
CA ARG A 49 0.68 52.40 23.26
C ARG A 49 -0.42 52.06 24.31
N GLN A 50 -0.28 52.24 25.62
CA GLN A 50 0.85 52.25 26.60
C GLN A 50 0.20 52.26 28.01
N ALA A 51 0.98 52.29 29.10
CA ALA A 51 0.51 52.19 30.49
C ALA A 51 -0.23 53.49 31.01
N PRO A 52 -0.78 53.52 32.24
CA PRO A 52 -1.91 54.39 32.62
C PRO A 52 -1.56 55.83 33.02
N GLY A 53 -2.60 56.67 33.13
CA GLY A 53 -2.55 58.03 33.68
C GLY A 53 -3.93 58.70 33.84
N GLU A 54 -4.48 58.59 35.06
CA GLU A 54 -5.45 59.47 35.76
C GLU A 54 -6.84 59.88 35.20
N ASP A 55 -7.76 60.05 36.17
CA ASP A 55 -8.98 60.87 36.28
C ASP A 55 -10.28 60.66 35.45
N GLN A 56 -11.22 60.02 36.16
CA GLN A 56 -12.68 60.24 36.32
C GLN A 56 -13.21 61.70 36.25
N PRO A 57 -14.55 61.95 36.30
CA PRO A 57 -15.76 61.15 35.98
C PRO A 57 -16.77 62.02 35.14
N PRO A 58 -18.13 61.93 35.19
CA PRO A 58 -19.07 60.90 35.68
C PRO A 58 -20.22 60.52 34.71
N SER A 59 -21.11 59.64 35.20
CA SER A 59 -22.56 59.50 34.86
C SER A 59 -22.93 58.76 33.55
N ALA A 60 -23.97 57.91 33.54
CA ALA A 60 -24.75 57.30 34.63
C ALA A 60 -25.55 56.07 34.14
N SER A 61 -25.98 55.22 35.09
CA SER A 61 -27.10 54.24 35.01
C SER A 61 -27.02 53.10 33.97
N SER A 62 -27.45 51.86 34.25
CA SER A 62 -27.93 51.24 35.51
C SER A 62 -28.24 49.74 35.30
N VAL A 63 -28.09 48.90 36.35
CA VAL A 63 -28.99 47.76 36.72
C VAL A 63 -29.15 46.60 35.69
N ASN A 64 -28.99 45.31 36.01
CA ASN A 64 -28.70 44.62 37.28
C ASN A 64 -28.15 43.18 37.03
N GLN A 65 -27.53 42.59 38.07
CA GLN A 65 -27.64 41.20 38.60
C GLN A 65 -27.93 39.99 37.66
N THR A 66 -27.46 38.75 37.89
CA THR A 66 -26.43 38.12 38.75
C THR A 66 -26.38 36.63 38.38
N LEU A 67 -25.20 36.00 38.38
CA LEU A 67 -24.92 34.74 39.12
C LEU A 67 -23.44 34.32 38.94
N ARG A 68 -22.95 33.45 39.83
CA ARG A 68 -21.62 32.83 39.75
C ARG A 68 -21.78 31.38 39.29
N GLU A 69 -20.86 30.92 38.45
CA GLU A 69 -20.52 29.49 38.34
C GLU A 69 -19.01 29.30 38.53
N GLN A 70 -18.59 28.07 38.83
CA GLN A 70 -17.25 27.74 39.30
C GLN A 70 -16.43 27.06 38.20
N PRO A 71 -15.08 27.18 38.19
CA PRO A 71 -14.25 26.44 37.23
C PRO A 71 -14.34 24.94 37.49
N VAL A 72 -14.58 24.17 36.43
CA VAL A 72 -14.70 22.69 36.47
C VAL A 72 -13.31 22.07 36.35
N VAL A 73 -12.93 21.24 37.31
CA VAL A 73 -11.64 20.51 37.30
C VAL A 73 -11.83 19.11 36.72
N PHE A 74 -11.08 18.79 35.67
CA PHE A 74 -11.06 17.46 35.05
C PHE A 74 -9.86 16.64 35.55
N ASN A 75 -10.11 15.67 36.44
CA ASN A 75 -9.09 14.72 36.89
C ASN A 75 -9.06 13.49 35.99
N HIS A 76 -7.95 13.29 35.26
CA HIS A 76 -7.60 12.01 34.64
C HIS A 76 -6.53 11.30 35.48
N VAL A 77 -6.69 9.99 35.68
CA VAL A 77 -5.74 9.14 36.43
C VAL A 77 -5.33 7.98 35.53
N TYR A 78 -4.02 7.86 35.27
CA TYR A 78 -3.45 6.75 34.52
C TYR A 78 -2.90 5.69 35.48
N ASN A 79 -3.53 4.52 35.52
CA ASN A 79 -2.95 3.32 36.14
C ASN A 79 -2.18 2.53 35.07
N ILE A 80 -0.85 2.58 35.13
CA ILE A 80 0.02 1.80 34.24
C ILE A 80 0.35 0.48 34.92
N ASN A 81 -0.31 -0.60 34.48
CA ASN A 81 0.04 -1.96 34.88
C ASN A 81 1.10 -2.51 33.92
N VAL A 82 2.29 -2.83 34.42
CA VAL A 82 3.39 -3.40 33.63
C VAL A 82 3.28 -4.95 33.63
N PRO A 83 3.30 -5.62 32.46
CA PRO A 83 3.30 -7.08 32.38
C PRO A 83 4.53 -7.73 33.03
N LEU A 84 4.38 -8.96 33.56
CA LEU A 84 5.40 -9.66 34.35
C LEU A 84 6.30 -10.63 33.56
N GLU A 85 6.32 -10.56 32.22
CA GLU A 85 7.13 -11.45 31.38
C GLU A 85 8.12 -10.67 30.49
N SER A 86 9.36 -10.48 31.00
CA SER A 86 10.58 -10.23 30.19
C SER A 86 11.81 -10.00 31.09
N LEU A 87 12.21 -11.01 31.88
CA LEU A 87 13.46 -11.00 32.65
C LEU A 87 14.27 -12.29 32.44
N CYS A 88 15.55 -12.09 32.08
CA CYS A 88 16.65 -13.06 32.12
C CYS A 88 16.54 -14.35 31.27
N SER A 89 17.01 -14.30 30.02
CA SER A 89 17.50 -15.49 29.31
C SER A 89 18.57 -15.15 28.24
N VAL A 90 19.85 -15.41 28.55
CA VAL A 90 20.92 -15.63 27.56
C VAL A 90 21.92 -16.63 28.15
N ASP A 91 21.94 -17.86 27.63
CA ASP A 91 22.96 -18.87 27.93
C ASP A 91 24.14 -18.76 26.96
N LEU A 92 25.38 -18.88 27.47
CA LEU A 92 26.60 -19.02 26.67
C LEU A 92 27.66 -19.89 27.38
N ASP A 93 27.59 -21.20 27.18
CA ASP A 93 28.73 -22.11 27.26
C ASP A 93 29.71 -21.88 26.08
N ALA A 94 30.99 -22.26 26.09
CA ALA A 94 31.97 -22.48 27.17
C ALA A 94 33.36 -22.75 26.53
N SER A 95 34.46 -22.25 27.11
CA SER A 95 35.81 -22.86 26.98
C SER A 95 36.91 -22.08 27.75
N ALA A 96 37.93 -22.82 28.20
CA ALA A 96 39.17 -22.38 28.88
C ALA A 96 40.18 -23.57 28.82
N PRO A 97 41.39 -23.58 29.43
CA PRO A 97 42.20 -22.55 30.13
C PRO A 97 43.63 -22.47 29.45
N PRO A 98 44.84 -22.25 30.05
CA PRO A 98 45.21 -21.99 31.47
C PRO A 98 46.40 -21.03 31.82
N ALA A 99 46.26 -20.37 32.99
CA ALA A 99 47.27 -20.20 34.08
C ALA A 99 48.56 -19.34 33.84
N PRO A 100 49.38 -19.00 34.89
CA PRO A 100 49.26 -19.28 36.35
C PRO A 100 49.41 -18.06 37.32
N GLY A 101 49.19 -18.30 38.63
CA GLY A 101 49.45 -17.39 39.78
C GLY A 101 48.23 -17.26 40.72
N ASP A 102 48.11 -17.92 41.88
CA ASP A 102 48.80 -17.73 43.18
C ASP A 102 48.31 -16.49 43.98
N GLY A 103 47.84 -16.56 45.25
CA GLY A 103 47.54 -17.71 46.11
C GLY A 103 47.02 -17.36 47.54
N SER A 104 46.29 -18.31 48.17
CA SER A 104 45.98 -18.43 49.62
C SER A 104 44.90 -17.55 50.33
N ARG A 105 44.01 -18.25 51.11
CA ARG A 105 43.47 -18.02 52.49
C ARG A 105 42.89 -16.65 52.94
N ALA A 106 41.99 -16.53 53.92
CA ALA A 106 40.96 -17.41 54.54
C ALA A 106 40.18 -16.60 55.64
N GLU A 107 39.01 -17.10 56.08
CA GLU A 107 38.29 -16.74 57.35
C GLU A 107 37.79 -15.27 57.55
N LEU A 108 36.96 -14.93 58.56
CA LEU A 108 35.64 -15.48 58.95
C LEU A 108 34.90 -14.48 59.90
N GLY A 109 33.57 -14.31 59.76
CA GLY A 109 32.71 -13.64 60.74
C GLY A 109 32.61 -12.10 60.64
N SER A 110 31.68 -11.40 61.30
CA SER A 110 30.57 -11.86 62.17
C SER A 110 29.41 -10.84 62.18
N ARG A 111 28.19 -11.34 62.46
CA ARG A 111 26.96 -10.54 62.71
C ARG A 111 27.07 -9.84 64.09
N PRO A 112 26.32 -8.74 64.35
CA PRO A 112 25.00 -8.91 64.95
C PRO A 112 23.93 -7.91 64.47
N SER A 113 22.71 -8.05 65.00
CA SER A 113 21.52 -7.21 64.74
C SER A 113 21.10 -6.44 66.00
N VAL A 114 20.41 -5.31 65.83
CA VAL A 114 19.66 -4.58 66.89
C VAL A 114 18.33 -4.09 66.29
N GLU A 115 17.27 -3.99 67.10
CA GLU A 115 15.88 -3.84 66.64
C GLU A 115 15.23 -2.50 67.01
N GLY A 116 14.33 -2.02 66.12
CA GLY A 116 13.22 -1.11 66.42
C GLY A 116 13.48 0.41 66.42
N PRO A 117 12.42 1.25 66.36
CA PRO A 117 10.98 0.93 66.31
C PRO A 117 10.25 1.38 65.03
N MET A 118 8.98 0.96 64.87
CA MET A 118 7.95 1.55 63.97
C MET A 118 7.45 2.90 64.54
N ASP A 119 6.67 3.77 63.90
CA ASP A 119 5.73 3.74 62.73
C ASP A 119 5.47 5.22 62.29
N PRO A 120 4.67 5.61 61.27
CA PRO A 120 4.09 4.91 60.11
C PRO A 120 4.40 5.65 58.77
N THR A 121 3.51 5.55 57.77
CA THR A 121 3.53 6.17 56.41
C THR A 121 4.56 5.55 55.44
N GLY A 122 4.38 5.51 54.12
CA GLY A 122 3.29 5.95 53.24
C GLY A 122 3.85 6.04 51.79
N PRO A 123 3.09 5.78 50.71
CA PRO A 123 3.64 5.90 49.35
C PRO A 123 3.96 7.36 49.04
N THR A 124 5.18 7.63 48.57
CA THR A 124 5.64 8.98 48.23
C THR A 124 5.04 9.44 46.91
N GLU A 125 4.07 10.35 46.96
CA GLU A 125 3.56 11.03 45.77
C GLU A 125 4.61 11.96 45.16
N TYR A 126 4.73 11.91 43.84
CA TYR A 126 5.25 13.01 43.05
C TYR A 126 4.10 13.64 42.26
N THR A 127 3.96 14.96 42.37
CA THR A 127 2.99 15.77 41.63
C THR A 127 3.70 16.98 41.06
N GLU A 128 3.61 17.19 39.75
CA GLU A 128 4.12 18.36 39.07
C GLU A 128 2.96 19.10 38.38
N GLN A 129 3.01 20.44 38.40
CA GLN A 129 1.97 21.31 37.86
C GLN A 129 2.57 22.28 36.85
N THR A 130 2.19 22.13 35.59
CA THR A 130 2.47 23.12 34.54
C THR A 130 1.27 24.05 34.40
N LEU A 131 1.50 25.36 34.59
CA LEU A 131 0.51 26.41 34.36
C LEU A 131 0.86 27.19 33.09
N ASP A 132 -0.06 27.25 32.15
CA ASP A 132 0.02 28.13 30.98
C ASP A 132 -0.97 29.30 31.17
N ALA A 133 -0.47 30.54 31.06
CA ALA A 133 -1.08 31.70 31.70
C ALA A 133 -2.42 32.14 31.10
N ASP A 134 -2.68 31.79 29.84
CA ASP A 134 -3.86 32.21 29.06
C ASP A 134 -4.92 31.09 28.90
N SER A 135 -4.81 29.96 29.63
CA SER A 135 -5.84 28.90 29.60
C SER A 135 -6.22 28.38 31.00
N GLN A 136 -7.53 28.27 31.26
CA GLN A 136 -8.06 27.79 32.55
C GLN A 136 -8.14 26.25 32.63
N VAL A 137 -7.03 25.56 32.32
CA VAL A 137 -6.92 24.10 32.42
C VAL A 137 -5.65 23.74 33.20
N THR A 138 -5.81 22.99 34.29
CA THR A 138 -4.68 22.53 35.13
C THR A 138 -4.54 21.02 35.03
N PHE A 139 -3.47 20.55 34.38
CA PHE A 139 -3.15 19.13 34.33
C PHE A 139 -2.41 18.72 35.62
N THR A 140 -2.82 17.61 36.23
CA THR A 140 -2.18 17.08 37.44
C THR A 140 -1.81 15.61 37.20
N HIS A 141 -0.52 15.33 37.10
CA HIS A 141 -0.02 13.95 36.94
C HIS A 141 0.27 13.32 38.30
N ARG A 142 -0.13 12.06 38.49
CA ARG A 142 -0.02 11.32 39.75
C ARG A 142 0.38 9.87 39.47
N ILE A 143 1.66 9.54 39.68
CA ILE A 143 2.24 8.23 39.35
C ILE A 143 2.54 7.47 40.65
N ASN A 144 2.02 6.24 40.77
CA ASN A 144 2.27 5.36 41.91
C ASN A 144 3.20 4.20 41.48
N ILE A 145 4.38 4.08 42.10
CA ILE A 145 5.34 3.00 41.82
C ILE A 145 5.45 2.09 43.06
N PRO A 146 5.02 0.81 42.99
CA PRO A 146 5.22 -0.15 44.08
C PRO A 146 6.68 -0.63 44.15
N LYS A 147 7.20 -0.89 45.36
CA LYS A 147 8.61 -1.28 45.56
C LYS A 147 8.83 -2.80 45.60
N ALA A 148 9.61 -3.24 44.61
CA ALA A 148 10.64 -4.29 44.67
C ALA A 148 10.27 -5.76 44.99
N ALA A 149 10.77 -6.64 44.13
CA ALA A 149 11.12 -8.03 44.44
C ALA A 149 12.47 -8.37 43.77
N CYS A 150 13.25 -9.25 44.40
CA CYS A 150 14.63 -9.62 44.05
C CYS A 150 15.65 -8.46 44.13
N GLY A 151 16.88 -8.78 44.54
CA GLY A 151 17.92 -7.77 44.78
C GLY A 151 19.33 -8.26 44.49
N CYS A 152 20.14 -7.37 43.93
CA CYS A 152 21.59 -7.51 43.76
C CYS A 152 22.31 -6.57 44.75
N PRO A 153 23.55 -6.88 45.17
CA PRO A 153 24.25 -6.13 46.20
C PRO A 153 24.61 -4.71 45.73
N ALA A 154 24.36 -3.71 46.59
CA ALA A 154 24.73 -2.33 46.32
C ALA A 154 26.26 -2.13 46.47
N THR A 155 26.96 -1.88 45.37
CA THR A 155 28.42 -1.69 45.35
C THR A 155 28.84 -0.26 45.00
N ILE A 156 28.57 0.68 45.93
CA ILE A 156 29.33 1.92 46.22
C ILE A 156 29.37 3.03 45.14
N THR A 157 29.38 2.72 43.85
CA THR A 157 29.69 3.67 42.76
C THR A 157 28.67 4.79 42.57
N ILE A 158 27.36 4.52 42.71
CA ILE A 158 26.31 5.54 42.51
C ILE A 158 26.32 6.60 43.62
N GLN A 159 26.60 6.24 44.88
CA GLN A 159 26.78 7.24 45.95
C GLN A 159 28.09 8.04 45.76
N GLN A 160 29.16 7.40 45.27
CA GLN A 160 30.38 8.12 44.91
C GLN A 160 30.18 9.08 43.72
N LEU A 161 29.33 8.72 42.75
CA LEU A 161 28.96 9.60 41.64
C LEU A 161 28.06 10.74 42.12
N ALA A 162 27.04 10.47 42.94
CA ALA A 162 26.18 11.51 43.51
C ALA A 162 27.00 12.52 44.33
N THR A 163 27.87 12.07 45.23
CA THR A 163 28.75 12.96 46.02
C THR A 163 29.82 13.65 45.17
N ARG A 164 30.26 13.06 44.05
CA ARG A 164 31.12 13.77 43.07
C ARG A 164 30.35 14.82 42.28
N VAL A 165 29.10 14.58 41.89
CA VAL A 165 28.27 15.59 41.22
C VAL A 165 27.91 16.72 42.18
N GLU A 166 27.54 16.42 43.42
CA GLU A 166 27.26 17.42 44.46
C GLU A 166 28.51 18.23 44.86
N MET A 167 29.70 17.62 44.87
CA MET A 167 30.97 18.36 44.98
C MET A 167 31.27 19.17 43.72
N LEU A 168 31.07 18.64 42.51
CA LEU A 168 31.33 19.35 41.25
C LEU A 168 30.38 20.54 41.05
N GLU A 169 29.09 20.44 41.43
CA GLU A 169 28.17 21.58 41.43
C GLU A 169 28.60 22.64 42.45
N ARG A 170 29.15 22.22 43.59
CA ARG A 170 29.71 23.12 44.62
C ARG A 170 31.02 23.78 44.17
N GLU A 171 31.90 23.05 43.49
CA GLU A 171 33.13 23.57 42.87
C GLU A 171 32.81 24.51 41.70
N VAL A 172 31.89 24.14 40.80
CA VAL A 172 31.40 25.01 39.71
C VAL A 172 30.72 26.25 40.26
N SER A 173 29.98 26.16 41.38
CA SER A 173 29.42 27.34 42.06
C SER A 173 30.49 28.23 42.70
N LEU A 174 31.57 27.65 43.24
CA LEU A 174 32.73 28.40 43.74
C LEU A 174 33.50 29.07 42.61
N LEU A 175 33.81 28.36 41.52
CA LEU A 175 34.39 28.92 40.28
C LEU A 175 33.53 30.07 39.71
N ARG A 176 32.20 29.93 39.73
CA ARG A 176 31.27 30.97 39.29
C ARG A 176 31.26 32.21 40.21
N ALA A 177 31.64 32.05 41.48
CA ALA A 177 31.90 33.17 42.39
C ALA A 177 33.32 33.75 42.24
N GLN A 178 34.29 32.95 41.82
CA GLN A 178 35.70 33.34 41.65
C GLN A 178 35.93 34.30 40.47
N CYS A 179 35.10 34.24 39.41
CA CYS A 179 35.16 35.15 38.26
C CYS A 179 34.31 36.43 38.43
N GLY A 180 34.03 36.85 39.67
CA GLY A 180 33.17 37.99 39.98
C GLY A 180 33.83 39.39 39.95
N SER A 181 35.14 39.48 39.74
CA SER A 181 35.91 40.74 39.88
C SER A 181 37.11 40.84 38.93
N GLY A 182 37.33 42.03 38.38
CA GLY A 182 38.58 42.38 37.68
C GLY A 182 38.60 42.03 36.21
N CYS A 183 39.09 40.83 35.87
CA CYS A 183 39.68 40.57 34.55
C CYS A 183 39.35 39.21 33.92
N CYS A 184 38.33 39.17 33.07
CA CYS A 184 38.24 38.24 31.94
C CYS A 184 37.64 38.98 30.73
N GLY A 185 38.24 38.81 29.55
CA GLY A 185 37.69 39.30 28.27
C GLY A 185 37.10 38.16 27.43
N ASP A 186 36.39 38.51 26.35
CA ASP A 186 35.51 37.63 25.53
C ASP A 186 36.24 36.54 24.69
N SER A 187 37.17 35.79 25.26
CA SER A 187 37.99 34.77 24.58
C SER A 187 38.07 33.42 25.31
N SER A 188 37.14 33.14 26.24
CA SER A 188 37.12 31.92 27.07
C SER A 188 36.11 30.86 26.59
N ALA A 189 36.03 30.60 25.28
CA ALA A 189 35.07 29.66 24.67
C ALA A 189 35.71 28.58 23.77
N MET A 190 37.04 28.39 23.84
CA MET A 190 37.74 27.28 23.18
C MET A 190 38.71 26.62 24.18
N GLY A 191 38.52 25.33 24.44
CA GLY A 191 39.23 24.60 25.50
C GLY A 191 40.71 24.39 25.19
N ARG A 192 41.58 25.22 25.78
CA ARG A 192 43.05 25.07 25.74
C ARG A 192 43.64 25.40 27.12
N LEU A 193 44.22 24.41 27.78
CA LEU A 193 44.80 24.52 29.13
C LEU A 193 46.31 24.79 29.07
N ASP A 194 46.68 26.02 28.70
CA ASP A 194 48.09 26.49 28.70
C ASP A 194 48.25 27.72 29.62
N PHE A 195 48.09 27.57 30.95
CA PHE A 195 48.38 28.68 31.87
C PHE A 195 48.80 28.25 33.29
N VAL A 196 50.06 28.51 33.62
CA VAL A 196 50.58 28.68 35.00
C VAL A 196 51.63 29.80 34.97
N PRO A 197 51.38 30.97 35.58
CA PRO A 197 52.38 32.02 35.75
C PRO A 197 52.88 32.06 37.20
N GLY A 198 54.15 31.73 37.39
CA GLY A 198 54.93 32.37 38.45
C GLY A 198 55.47 33.70 37.92
N CYS A 199 55.40 34.76 38.72
CA CYS A 199 55.97 36.09 38.40
C CYS A 199 57.51 36.09 38.46
N GLY A 200 58.15 35.30 37.60
CA GLY A 200 59.61 35.16 37.45
C GLY A 200 60.36 34.53 38.63
N GLY A 201 59.75 34.49 39.83
CA GLY A 201 60.44 34.30 41.11
C GLY A 201 60.82 35.61 41.80
N HIS A 202 60.54 36.77 41.18
CA HIS A 202 60.96 38.11 41.61
C HIS A 202 59.82 39.14 41.55
N GLY A 203 58.61 38.69 41.90
CA GLY A 203 57.41 39.53 41.93
C GLY A 203 56.19 38.81 42.51
N SER A 204 55.19 39.59 42.91
CA SER A 204 53.90 39.11 43.43
C SER A 204 52.76 39.48 42.49
N PHE A 205 51.86 38.55 42.18
CA PHE A 205 50.71 38.81 41.31
C PHE A 205 49.63 39.62 42.04
N SER A 206 49.15 40.72 41.44
CA SER A 206 48.07 41.56 41.99
C SER A 206 46.77 41.39 41.21
N PHE A 207 45.71 41.00 41.92
CA PHE A 207 44.37 40.79 41.35
C PHE A 207 43.64 42.10 41.00
N ASP A 208 44.03 43.24 41.60
CA ASP A 208 43.44 44.55 41.33
C ASP A 208 43.98 45.19 40.03
N LEU A 209 45.13 44.72 39.54
CA LEU A 209 45.83 45.23 38.34
C LEU A 209 46.00 44.17 37.24
N CYS A 210 45.78 42.89 37.57
CA CYS A 210 45.90 41.74 36.67
C CYS A 210 47.26 41.64 35.98
N GLY A 211 48.31 41.81 36.78
CA GLY A 211 49.71 41.69 36.39
C GLY A 211 50.61 41.47 37.60
N CYS A 212 51.87 41.16 37.34
CA CYS A 212 52.89 41.02 38.38
C CYS A 212 53.38 42.40 38.85
N ILE A 213 53.45 42.59 40.17
CA ILE A 213 54.18 43.69 40.82
C ILE A 213 55.59 43.15 41.11
N CYS A 214 56.60 43.77 40.52
CA CYS A 214 57.98 43.29 40.60
C CYS A 214 58.71 43.78 41.86
N GLU A 215 59.63 42.96 42.35
CA GLU A 215 60.51 43.31 43.45
C GLU A 215 61.60 44.30 42.99
N GLU A 216 62.20 45.00 43.95
CA GLU A 216 63.14 46.09 43.66
C GLU A 216 64.40 45.55 42.92
N GLY A 217 64.66 46.10 41.74
CA GLY A 217 65.69 45.59 40.80
C GLY A 217 65.14 44.82 39.60
N TRP A 218 63.84 44.50 39.55
CA TRP A 218 63.21 43.75 38.46
C TRP A 218 62.10 44.53 37.75
N THR A 219 61.86 44.17 36.48
CA THR A 219 60.87 44.77 35.58
C THR A 219 60.32 43.73 34.59
N GLY A 220 59.52 44.18 33.63
CA GLY A 220 58.87 43.34 32.62
C GLY A 220 57.54 42.76 33.08
N LYS A 221 56.70 42.32 32.13
CA LYS A 221 55.30 41.90 32.40
C LYS A 221 55.16 40.69 33.33
N ASN A 222 56.22 39.93 33.53
CA ASN A 222 56.28 38.77 34.42
C ASN A 222 57.45 38.84 35.42
N CYS A 223 58.02 40.04 35.66
CA CYS A 223 59.12 40.25 36.61
C CYS A 223 60.32 39.33 36.36
N SER A 224 60.83 39.37 35.13
CA SER A 224 61.88 38.46 34.63
C SER A 224 63.03 39.21 33.93
N GLU A 225 62.99 40.55 33.92
CA GLU A 225 63.98 41.43 33.31
C GLU A 225 64.69 42.22 34.44
N PRO A 226 66.03 42.22 34.54
CA PRO A 226 66.75 43.01 35.54
C PRO A 226 66.84 44.49 35.14
N ARG A 227 66.96 45.38 36.12
CA ARG A 227 66.93 46.85 35.95
C ARG A 227 68.31 47.49 36.12
N CYS A 228 68.92 47.95 35.01
CA CYS A 228 70.21 48.64 35.03
C CYS A 228 70.18 50.07 35.60
N PRO A 229 71.32 50.62 36.07
CA PRO A 229 71.45 52.00 36.53
C PRO A 229 71.13 53.03 35.42
N ASN A 230 70.19 53.93 35.70
CA ASN A 230 69.82 55.08 34.84
C ASN A 230 69.63 54.77 33.34
N ASP A 231 69.21 53.54 32.99
CA ASP A 231 69.05 53.09 31.59
C ASP A 231 70.33 53.34 30.74
N CYS A 232 71.49 53.14 31.37
CA CYS A 232 72.83 53.37 30.81
C CYS A 232 73.03 54.76 30.19
N SER A 233 72.30 55.77 30.70
CA SER A 233 72.23 57.16 30.21
C SER A 233 71.98 57.29 28.69
N GLY A 234 71.40 56.26 28.06
CA GLY A 234 71.22 56.21 26.60
C GLY A 234 72.51 56.09 25.78
N GLN A 235 73.65 55.74 26.40
CA GLN A 235 75.00 55.71 25.81
C GLN A 235 75.72 54.37 26.12
N GLY A 236 74.94 53.30 26.15
CA GLY A 236 75.38 51.93 26.41
C GLY A 236 74.22 50.94 26.42
N VAL A 237 74.52 49.66 26.51
CA VAL A 237 73.55 48.55 26.52
C VAL A 237 73.50 47.90 27.90
N CYS A 238 72.29 47.75 28.44
CA CYS A 238 72.03 47.04 29.68
C CYS A 238 72.20 45.51 29.49
N VAL A 239 73.09 44.88 30.25
CA VAL A 239 73.35 43.43 30.20
C VAL A 239 73.48 42.89 31.63
N GLU A 240 72.62 41.94 31.99
CA GLU A 240 72.59 41.27 33.32
C GLU A 240 72.52 42.20 34.56
N GLY A 241 72.24 43.50 34.38
CA GLY A 241 72.16 44.50 35.45
C GLY A 241 73.30 45.53 35.44
N GLU A 242 74.36 45.29 34.66
CA GLU A 242 75.46 46.23 34.42
C GLU A 242 75.30 46.95 33.07
N CYS A 243 75.93 48.12 32.94
CA CYS A 243 75.88 48.94 31.73
C CYS A 243 77.17 48.80 30.90
N VAL A 244 77.04 48.28 29.68
CA VAL A 244 78.14 48.15 28.72
C VAL A 244 78.17 49.40 27.84
N CYS A 245 79.10 50.31 28.10
CA CYS A 245 79.13 51.64 27.48
C CYS A 245 79.59 51.64 26.02
N ASP A 246 79.06 52.59 25.25
CA ASP A 246 79.53 52.88 23.91
C ASP A 246 80.97 53.40 23.91
N ARG A 247 81.69 53.18 22.80
CA ARG A 247 83.16 53.21 22.71
C ARG A 247 83.84 54.47 23.28
N ASP A 248 83.17 55.61 23.19
CA ASP A 248 83.73 56.92 23.51
C ASP A 248 83.34 57.40 24.94
N PHE A 249 82.60 56.57 25.70
CA PHE A 249 82.08 56.84 27.05
C PHE A 249 82.46 55.78 28.10
N GLY A 250 82.19 56.07 29.38
CA GLY A 250 82.50 55.22 30.53
C GLY A 250 81.78 55.64 31.83
N GLY A 251 82.19 55.03 32.94
CA GLY A 251 81.52 55.10 34.24
C GLY A 251 80.35 54.12 34.37
N ASP A 252 79.92 53.80 35.60
CA ASP A 252 78.97 52.72 35.91
C ASP A 252 77.57 52.88 35.27
N ASN A 253 77.25 54.08 34.76
CA ASN A 253 76.04 54.41 34.01
C ASN A 253 76.31 55.06 32.65
N CYS A 254 77.53 54.95 32.11
CA CYS A 254 77.93 55.46 30.80
C CYS A 254 77.71 56.97 30.61
N SER A 255 78.20 57.79 31.55
CA SER A 255 78.04 59.26 31.51
C SER A 255 79.33 60.07 31.58
N GLU A 256 80.50 59.42 31.52
CA GLU A 256 81.82 60.06 31.50
C GLU A 256 82.48 59.93 30.10
N PRO A 257 82.93 61.02 29.45
CA PRO A 257 83.65 60.94 28.16
C PRO A 257 85.12 60.51 28.34
N ARG A 258 85.68 59.78 27.37
CA ARG A 258 86.98 59.11 27.51
C ARG A 258 88.08 59.65 26.57
N CYS A 259 89.16 60.20 27.13
CA CYS A 259 90.31 60.70 26.34
C CYS A 259 91.12 59.57 25.66
N PRO A 260 91.70 59.82 24.46
CA PRO A 260 92.60 58.89 23.77
C PRO A 260 93.84 58.53 24.61
N SER A 261 94.07 57.23 24.81
CA SER A 261 95.31 56.65 25.39
C SER A 261 95.84 57.28 26.69
N ASP A 262 94.98 57.93 27.48
CA ASP A 262 95.39 58.77 28.65
C ASP A 262 96.51 59.78 28.30
N CYS A 263 96.42 60.37 27.10
CA CYS A 263 97.41 61.26 26.48
C CYS A 263 98.85 60.70 26.50
N SER A 264 98.99 59.38 26.47
CA SER A 264 100.24 58.63 26.60
C SER A 264 101.09 58.99 27.82
N GLY A 265 100.50 59.61 28.86
CA GLY A 265 101.23 60.21 29.99
C GLY A 265 102.19 61.36 29.61
N ARG A 266 101.94 62.04 28.47
CA ARG A 266 102.79 63.12 27.89
C ARG A 266 102.00 64.38 27.52
N GLY A 267 100.85 64.56 28.16
CA GLY A 267 99.96 65.69 28.01
C GLY A 267 98.86 65.70 29.07
N LEU A 268 97.99 66.71 29.04
CA LEU A 268 96.76 66.72 29.85
C LEU A 268 95.53 66.39 28.99
N CYS A 269 94.68 65.52 29.52
CA CYS A 269 93.32 65.26 29.05
C CYS A 269 92.38 66.36 29.54
N ILE A 270 91.69 67.04 28.63
CA ILE A 270 90.66 68.06 28.93
C ILE A 270 89.50 67.87 27.94
N ASP A 271 88.28 67.67 28.44
CA ASP A 271 87.03 67.52 27.66
C ASP A 271 87.09 66.54 26.46
N GLY A 272 87.95 65.52 26.55
CA GLY A 272 88.15 64.48 25.52
C GLY A 272 89.37 64.67 24.62
N GLU A 273 90.04 65.83 24.67
CA GLU A 273 91.19 66.19 23.85
C GLU A 273 92.51 66.21 24.66
N CYS A 274 93.65 65.93 24.01
CA CYS A 274 94.96 65.83 24.64
C CYS A 274 95.90 66.99 24.27
N VAL A 275 96.42 67.69 25.27
CA VAL A 275 97.35 68.83 25.09
C VAL A 275 98.80 68.39 25.38
N CYS A 276 99.64 68.36 24.36
CA CYS A 276 100.99 67.76 24.40
C CYS A 276 102.13 68.70 24.83
N GLU A 277 103.22 68.12 25.37
CA GLU A 277 104.48 68.82 25.66
C GLU A 277 105.28 69.20 24.39
N GLU A 278 106.08 70.28 24.44
CA GLU A 278 106.74 70.95 23.28
C GLU A 278 107.56 70.08 22.31
N SER A 279 107.90 68.84 22.67
CA SER A 279 108.68 67.91 21.84
C SER A 279 107.88 66.79 21.18
N PHE A 280 106.56 66.74 21.43
CA PHE A 280 105.64 65.72 20.93
C PHE A 280 104.43 66.34 20.20
N THR A 281 103.76 65.54 19.36
CA THR A 281 102.55 65.92 18.64
C THR A 281 101.68 64.69 18.34
N GLY A 282 100.51 64.89 17.73
CA GLY A 282 99.48 63.87 17.51
C GLY A 282 98.42 63.84 18.60
N GLU A 283 97.25 63.25 18.29
CA GLU A 283 96.04 63.26 19.14
C GLU A 283 96.19 62.54 20.49
N ASP A 284 97.25 61.72 20.64
CA ASP A 284 97.63 61.01 21.87
C ASP A 284 99.05 61.35 22.36
N CYS A 285 99.66 62.39 21.78
CA CYS A 285 101.02 62.86 22.09
C CYS A 285 102.18 61.87 21.84
N MET A 286 102.04 60.89 20.93
CA MET A 286 103.10 59.91 20.67
C MET A 286 104.21 60.33 19.67
N VAL A 287 104.00 61.35 18.83
CA VAL A 287 104.79 61.56 17.59
C VAL A 287 105.91 62.61 17.75
N GLY A 288 107.10 62.31 17.22
CA GLY A 288 108.23 63.26 17.10
C GLY A 288 108.34 63.90 15.70
N ARG A 289 108.81 65.14 15.62
CA ARG A 289 108.73 66.02 14.43
C ARG A 289 109.88 65.83 13.42
N CYS A 290 109.61 65.91 12.11
CA CYS A 290 110.59 65.79 11.03
C CYS A 290 111.12 67.13 10.48
N LEU A 291 112.17 67.06 9.66
CA LEU A 291 112.70 68.19 8.89
C LEU A 291 111.86 68.42 7.63
N ASN A 292 111.31 69.63 7.46
CA ASN A 292 110.47 70.06 6.33
C ASN A 292 109.27 69.15 5.96
N ASP A 293 108.81 68.29 6.89
CA ASP A 293 107.72 67.31 6.69
C ASP A 293 107.76 66.58 5.32
N CYS A 294 108.97 66.27 4.84
CA CYS A 294 109.22 65.53 3.61
C CYS A 294 108.59 66.16 2.34
N SER A 295 108.45 67.49 2.35
CA SER A 295 107.92 68.32 1.25
C SER A 295 106.59 67.79 0.66
N ASP A 296 105.74 67.20 1.50
CA ASP A 296 104.47 66.51 1.19
C ASP A 296 104.57 65.27 0.24
N GLN A 297 105.74 65.01 -0.35
CA GLN A 297 105.98 63.91 -1.31
C GLN A 297 106.58 62.64 -0.67
N GLY A 298 106.73 62.63 0.65
CA GLY A 298 107.18 61.47 1.42
C GLY A 298 106.41 61.27 2.72
N LEU A 299 106.83 60.28 3.50
CA LEU A 299 106.36 60.01 4.86
C LEU A 299 107.47 60.29 5.87
N CYS A 300 107.14 61.06 6.91
CA CYS A 300 107.98 61.25 8.09
C CYS A 300 107.95 59.99 8.97
N ILE A 301 109.12 59.39 9.22
CA ILE A 301 109.27 58.26 10.15
C ILE A 301 110.51 58.50 11.02
N ASN A 302 110.32 58.72 12.33
CA ASN A 302 111.39 58.93 13.31
C ASN A 302 112.48 59.93 12.86
N GLY A 303 112.07 61.07 12.29
CA GLY A 303 112.98 62.12 11.82
C GLY A 303 113.57 61.92 10.41
N THR A 304 113.22 60.84 9.70
CA THR A 304 113.71 60.50 8.35
C THR A 304 112.55 60.46 7.34
N CYS A 305 112.82 60.80 6.08
CA CYS A 305 111.82 60.87 5.01
C CYS A 305 111.88 59.68 4.04
N HIS A 306 110.71 59.11 3.71
CA HIS A 306 110.55 58.04 2.71
C HIS A 306 109.62 58.46 1.57
N CYS A 307 110.12 58.49 0.33
CA CYS A 307 109.42 59.07 -0.82
C CYS A 307 108.35 58.19 -1.45
N ARG A 308 107.31 58.82 -2.01
CA ARG A 308 106.24 58.15 -2.77
C ARG A 308 106.75 57.63 -4.13
N PRO A 309 106.17 56.56 -4.68
CA PRO A 309 106.50 56.09 -6.03
C PRO A 309 106.37 57.20 -7.07
N GLY A 310 107.33 57.28 -7.98
CA GLY A 310 107.45 58.37 -8.95
C GLY A 310 108.21 59.60 -8.44
N TYR A 311 108.49 59.72 -7.13
CA TYR A 311 109.20 60.84 -6.49
C TYR A 311 110.51 60.41 -5.81
N VAL A 312 111.59 61.18 -5.95
CA VAL A 312 112.91 60.89 -5.33
C VAL A 312 113.63 62.15 -4.80
N GLY A 313 114.45 61.99 -3.77
CA GLY A 313 115.26 63.04 -3.11
C GLY A 313 115.41 62.77 -1.61
N GLU A 314 116.23 63.55 -0.88
CA GLU A 314 116.23 63.48 0.60
C GLU A 314 114.96 64.12 1.19
N ASP A 315 114.35 65.07 0.46
CA ASP A 315 113.02 65.65 0.72
C ASP A 315 111.98 65.26 -0.34
N CYS A 316 112.27 64.27 -1.19
CA CYS A 316 111.32 63.67 -2.15
C CYS A 316 110.85 64.55 -3.33
N SER A 317 111.68 65.48 -3.81
CA SER A 317 111.27 66.56 -4.73
C SER A 317 111.36 66.33 -6.28
N LEU A 318 111.68 65.14 -6.81
CA LEU A 318 111.97 64.90 -8.25
C LEU A 318 111.17 63.76 -8.93
N VAL A 319 110.69 63.92 -10.18
CA VAL A 319 109.63 63.08 -10.82
C VAL A 319 110.10 62.16 -11.99
N TYR A 320 109.47 60.98 -12.20
CA TYR A 320 109.74 59.99 -13.28
C TYR A 320 108.48 59.33 -13.90
N CYS A 321 108.51 58.93 -15.19
CA CYS A 321 107.41 58.28 -15.96
C CYS A 321 107.90 57.08 -16.82
N ALA A 322 107.08 56.02 -16.99
CA ALA A 322 107.44 54.80 -17.73
C ALA A 322 107.15 54.85 -19.25
N ASN A 323 108.02 54.23 -20.07
CA ASN A 323 107.91 53.99 -21.53
C ASN A 323 107.45 55.17 -22.45
N ASN A 324 107.32 56.39 -21.92
CA ASN A 324 106.67 57.53 -22.58
C ASN A 324 105.30 57.16 -23.20
N CYS A 325 104.53 56.34 -22.48
CA CYS A 325 103.15 55.94 -22.79
C CYS A 325 102.95 55.36 -24.21
N SER A 326 103.96 54.66 -24.75
CA SER A 326 103.98 54.00 -26.06
C SER A 326 103.51 54.83 -27.26
N LYS A 327 103.50 56.18 -27.15
CA LYS A 327 102.86 57.12 -28.08
C LYS A 327 101.33 56.95 -28.24
N LYS A 328 100.69 56.15 -27.39
CA LYS A 328 99.24 55.91 -27.29
C LYS A 328 98.62 56.58 -26.05
N GLY A 329 99.36 57.46 -25.38
CA GLY A 329 98.93 58.17 -24.18
C GLY A 329 99.83 59.36 -23.84
N VAL A 330 99.56 60.02 -22.72
CA VAL A 330 100.27 61.21 -22.23
C VAL A 330 100.69 61.02 -20.77
N CYS A 331 101.97 61.26 -20.47
CA CYS A 331 102.49 61.24 -19.10
C CYS A 331 101.98 62.46 -18.31
N LYS A 332 101.43 62.22 -17.11
CA LYS A 332 101.10 63.22 -16.09
C LYS A 332 101.47 62.67 -14.71
N GLU A 333 102.18 63.45 -13.90
CA GLU A 333 102.41 63.15 -12.47
C GLU A 333 102.98 61.74 -12.18
N GLY A 334 103.73 61.19 -13.14
CA GLY A 334 104.33 59.85 -13.08
C GLY A 334 103.56 58.74 -13.80
N PHE A 335 102.30 58.97 -14.19
CA PHE A 335 101.38 57.99 -14.76
C PHE A 335 101.03 58.28 -16.23
N CYS A 336 100.66 57.23 -16.97
CA CYS A 336 100.26 57.33 -18.37
C CYS A 336 98.73 57.36 -18.54
N VAL A 337 98.22 58.44 -19.16
CA VAL A 337 96.80 58.58 -19.53
C VAL A 337 96.62 58.16 -20.99
N CYS A 338 95.91 57.05 -21.22
CA CYS A 338 95.78 56.44 -22.55
C CYS A 338 94.73 57.09 -23.45
N GLN A 339 94.86 56.87 -24.76
CA GLN A 339 93.88 57.22 -25.78
C GLN A 339 92.77 56.15 -25.87
N ASP A 340 91.58 56.57 -26.29
CA ASP A 340 90.39 55.71 -26.37
C ASP A 340 90.66 54.40 -27.15
N GLY A 341 90.23 53.29 -26.57
CA GLY A 341 90.47 51.94 -27.09
C GLY A 341 91.78 51.27 -26.63
N PHE A 342 92.67 51.98 -25.93
CA PHE A 342 93.92 51.42 -25.39
C PHE A 342 94.05 51.58 -23.86
N ALA A 343 94.77 50.65 -23.23
CA ALA A 343 94.90 50.54 -21.77
C ALA A 343 96.25 49.93 -21.33
N GLY A 344 96.48 49.92 -20.01
CA GLY A 344 97.70 49.42 -19.35
C GLY A 344 98.74 50.50 -19.07
N ASP A 345 99.72 50.20 -18.23
CA ASP A 345 100.67 51.18 -17.64
C ASP A 345 101.48 51.99 -18.66
N ASP A 346 101.67 51.46 -19.87
CA ASP A 346 102.30 52.16 -21.01
C ASP A 346 101.37 52.30 -22.22
N CYS A 347 100.07 52.08 -22.06
CA CYS A 347 99.03 52.20 -23.09
C CYS A 347 99.17 51.25 -24.30
N ASN A 348 99.90 50.15 -24.20
CA ASN A 348 100.10 49.25 -25.34
C ASN A 348 98.90 48.34 -25.65
N SER A 349 98.14 47.88 -24.64
CA SER A 349 97.08 46.87 -24.76
C SER A 349 95.74 47.43 -25.26
N VAL A 350 94.87 46.59 -25.83
CA VAL A 350 93.49 46.96 -26.20
C VAL A 350 92.60 46.99 -24.96
N ALA A 351 91.83 48.05 -24.77
CA ALA A 351 90.90 48.17 -23.66
C ALA A 351 89.79 47.09 -23.74
N PRO A 352 89.50 46.36 -22.64
CA PRO A 352 88.40 45.38 -22.62
C PRO A 352 87.04 46.07 -22.65
N ALA A 353 85.99 45.30 -22.94
CA ALA A 353 84.61 45.73 -22.70
C ALA A 353 84.44 46.07 -21.20
N MET A 354 83.86 47.22 -20.90
CA MET A 354 83.63 47.68 -19.53
C MET A 354 82.18 47.45 -19.13
N ASN A 355 81.89 47.42 -17.82
CA ASN A 355 80.53 47.38 -17.30
C ASN A 355 79.63 46.30 -17.93
N LEU A 356 80.19 45.10 -18.18
CA LEU A 356 79.44 43.93 -18.66
C LEU A 356 78.44 43.49 -17.59
N ASN A 357 77.16 43.62 -17.92
CA ASN A 357 76.03 43.34 -17.05
C ASN A 357 75.00 42.45 -17.76
N VAL A 358 74.18 41.75 -16.97
CA VAL A 358 73.01 41.03 -17.46
C VAL A 358 71.80 41.95 -17.39
N ARG A 359 71.16 42.17 -18.53
CA ARG A 359 69.98 43.03 -18.69
C ARG A 359 68.67 42.28 -18.48
N GLY A 360 68.66 40.97 -18.76
CA GLY A 360 67.49 40.11 -18.67
C GLY A 360 67.86 38.63 -18.81
N VAL A 361 67.04 37.76 -18.25
CA VAL A 361 67.20 36.29 -18.29
C VAL A 361 65.83 35.65 -18.45
N THR A 362 65.75 34.58 -19.24
CA THR A 362 64.59 33.69 -19.33
C THR A 362 65.02 32.22 -19.12
N ASP A 363 64.15 31.25 -19.39
CA ASP A 363 64.54 29.84 -19.41
C ASP A 363 65.34 29.45 -20.68
N ARG A 364 65.43 30.33 -21.69
CA ARG A 364 66.08 30.04 -23.00
C ARG A 364 66.90 31.18 -23.61
N THR A 365 66.95 32.35 -22.97
CA THR A 365 67.68 33.54 -23.44
C THR A 365 68.40 34.25 -22.29
N ILE A 366 69.52 34.90 -22.63
CA ILE A 366 70.25 35.81 -21.75
C ILE A 366 70.52 37.09 -22.53
N ASP A 367 70.05 38.22 -22.01
CA ASP A 367 70.29 39.55 -22.54
C ASP A 367 71.47 40.20 -21.80
N LEU A 368 72.45 40.67 -22.57
CA LEU A 368 73.71 41.24 -22.10
C LEU A 368 73.85 42.69 -22.57
N GLU A 369 74.49 43.51 -21.75
CA GLU A 369 74.79 44.92 -22.01
C GLU A 369 76.19 45.25 -21.47
N TRP A 370 76.99 46.00 -22.24
CA TRP A 370 78.35 46.41 -21.86
C TRP A 370 78.72 47.74 -22.52
N GLU A 371 79.70 48.44 -21.94
CA GLU A 371 80.23 49.68 -22.50
C GLU A 371 81.46 49.41 -23.39
N GLY A 372 81.55 50.18 -24.48
CA GLY A 372 82.49 49.95 -25.57
C GLY A 372 82.91 51.23 -26.27
N SER A 373 84.16 51.26 -26.77
CA SER A 373 84.70 52.42 -27.48
C SER A 373 84.34 52.38 -28.98
N VAL A 374 84.09 53.55 -29.57
CA VAL A 374 83.66 53.70 -30.97
C VAL A 374 84.74 53.35 -32.01
N VAL A 375 85.97 53.06 -31.57
CA VAL A 375 87.10 52.61 -32.40
C VAL A 375 87.30 51.08 -32.44
N LEU A 376 86.41 50.31 -31.81
CA LEU A 376 86.38 48.85 -31.89
C LEU A 376 85.84 48.38 -33.25
N THR A 377 86.40 47.30 -33.81
CA THR A 377 85.90 46.71 -35.07
C THR A 377 84.69 45.83 -34.82
N ASP A 378 84.79 44.97 -33.81
CA ASP A 378 83.80 43.97 -33.43
C ASP A 378 84.00 43.51 -31.99
N PHE A 379 82.94 42.97 -31.40
CA PHE A 379 83.00 42.18 -30.18
C PHE A 379 82.86 40.70 -30.54
N LEU A 380 83.67 39.86 -29.92
CA LEU A 380 83.52 38.41 -29.94
C LEU A 380 82.90 37.99 -28.61
N VAL A 381 81.68 37.45 -28.65
CA VAL A 381 81.01 36.86 -27.49
C VAL A 381 81.12 35.34 -27.61
N THR A 382 81.69 34.68 -26.61
CA THR A 382 81.73 33.22 -26.54
C THR A 382 81.00 32.73 -25.30
N TYR A 383 80.28 31.62 -25.41
CA TYR A 383 79.51 31.05 -24.31
C TYR A 383 79.62 29.53 -24.27
N THR A 384 79.69 28.99 -23.05
CA THR A 384 79.80 27.56 -22.73
C THR A 384 78.91 27.23 -21.53
N PRO A 385 78.06 26.20 -21.57
CA PRO A 385 77.43 25.72 -20.35
C PRO A 385 78.50 25.15 -19.41
N SER A 386 78.36 25.34 -18.09
CA SER A 386 79.32 24.88 -17.07
C SER A 386 79.40 23.36 -16.92
N SER A 387 78.56 22.60 -17.62
CA SER A 387 78.50 21.14 -17.53
C SER A 387 79.70 20.46 -18.24
N PRO A 388 80.25 19.36 -17.69
CA PRO A 388 81.38 18.66 -18.27
C PRO A 388 81.02 18.05 -19.63
N GLY A 389 81.59 18.62 -20.71
CA GLY A 389 81.26 18.27 -22.10
C GLY A 389 80.56 19.38 -22.89
N GLY A 390 80.29 20.54 -22.28
CA GLY A 390 79.74 21.72 -22.95
C GLY A 390 80.52 22.16 -24.19
N VAL A 391 79.83 22.38 -25.30
CA VAL A 391 80.41 22.92 -26.54
C VAL A 391 80.50 24.45 -26.43
N GLN A 392 81.66 25.01 -26.76
CA GLN A 392 81.83 26.46 -26.87
C GLN A 392 81.21 26.97 -28.16
N LEU A 393 80.31 27.95 -28.02
CA LEU A 393 79.64 28.63 -29.13
C LEU A 393 80.11 30.09 -29.16
N GLU A 394 80.15 30.69 -30.36
CA GLU A 394 80.61 32.06 -30.56
C GLU A 394 79.66 32.88 -31.44
N ILE A 395 79.56 34.18 -31.15
CA ILE A 395 78.79 35.18 -31.89
C ILE A 395 79.70 36.41 -32.06
N ARG A 396 79.85 36.89 -33.30
CA ARG A 396 80.48 38.19 -33.58
C ARG A 396 79.43 39.28 -33.72
N ILE A 397 79.74 40.45 -33.15
CA ILE A 397 78.84 41.59 -33.02
C ILE A 397 79.58 42.84 -33.50
N PRO A 398 78.98 43.71 -34.34
CA PRO A 398 79.64 44.93 -34.80
C PRO A 398 80.07 45.84 -33.64
N GLY A 399 81.25 46.46 -33.74
CA GLY A 399 81.85 47.25 -32.65
C GLY A 399 81.08 48.51 -32.23
N ASN A 400 80.05 48.90 -33.00
CA ASN A 400 79.11 49.98 -32.66
C ASN A 400 77.92 49.51 -31.79
N THR A 401 77.86 48.23 -31.42
CA THR A 401 76.71 47.62 -30.73
C THR A 401 77.14 47.08 -29.37
N THR A 402 76.46 47.55 -28.32
CA THR A 402 76.79 47.36 -26.90
C THR A 402 75.91 46.34 -26.16
N THR A 403 75.05 45.61 -26.89
CA THR A 403 74.09 44.66 -26.33
C THR A 403 73.98 43.39 -27.16
N CYS A 404 73.66 42.25 -26.52
CA CYS A 404 73.41 40.97 -27.20
C CYS A 404 72.30 40.18 -26.51
N THR A 405 71.45 39.50 -27.30
CA THR A 405 70.59 38.41 -26.81
C THR A 405 71.18 37.08 -27.25
N ILE A 406 71.70 36.29 -26.32
CA ILE A 406 72.00 34.87 -26.56
C ILE A 406 70.67 34.11 -26.47
N SER A 407 70.39 33.21 -27.40
CA SER A 407 69.12 32.49 -27.49
C SER A 407 69.30 31.03 -27.92
N GLY A 408 68.32 30.18 -27.58
CA GLY A 408 68.42 28.73 -27.78
C GLY A 408 69.17 28.01 -26.65
N LEU A 409 69.17 28.59 -25.45
CA LEU A 409 69.79 28.03 -24.25
C LEU A 409 68.87 26.99 -23.60
N GLU A 410 69.47 26.12 -22.77
CA GLU A 410 68.74 25.16 -21.93
C GLU A 410 68.32 25.82 -20.60
N ALA A 411 67.22 25.35 -20.02
CA ALA A 411 66.62 25.90 -18.81
C ALA A 411 67.30 25.42 -17.52
N GLY A 412 67.39 26.30 -16.52
CA GLY A 412 68.05 26.03 -15.24
C GLY A 412 69.57 25.82 -15.31
N MET A 413 70.24 26.22 -16.40
CA MET A 413 71.64 25.91 -16.68
C MET A 413 72.54 27.14 -16.55
N GLU A 414 73.71 26.94 -15.95
CA GLU A 414 74.76 27.97 -15.90
C GLU A 414 75.54 28.03 -17.21
N TYR A 415 75.74 29.25 -17.72
CA TYR A 415 76.60 29.56 -18.84
C TYR A 415 77.72 30.52 -18.41
N ASN A 416 78.96 30.12 -18.68
CA ASN A 416 80.11 31.02 -18.65
C ASN A 416 80.13 31.79 -19.97
N ILE A 417 80.13 33.12 -19.89
CA ILE A 417 80.06 34.01 -21.05
C ILE A 417 81.27 34.95 -21.00
N ASN A 418 82.01 35.03 -22.12
CA ASN A 418 83.17 35.91 -22.28
C ASN A 418 82.96 36.87 -23.44
N VAL A 419 83.04 38.17 -23.18
CA VAL A 419 82.98 39.25 -24.17
C VAL A 419 84.39 39.81 -24.38
N PHE A 420 84.91 39.70 -25.59
CA PHE A 420 86.21 40.24 -25.99
C PHE A 420 86.01 41.43 -26.93
N ALA A 421 86.74 42.52 -26.71
CA ALA A 421 86.80 43.66 -27.62
C ALA A 421 87.90 43.45 -28.67
N VAL A 422 87.61 43.74 -29.94
CA VAL A 422 88.56 43.58 -31.05
C VAL A 422 88.87 44.92 -31.71
N ILE A 423 90.16 45.17 -31.96
CA ILE A 423 90.65 46.23 -32.85
C ILE A 423 91.61 45.58 -33.84
N ASN A 424 91.30 45.61 -35.13
CA ASN A 424 92.22 45.18 -36.21
C ASN A 424 92.88 43.80 -35.97
N ASN A 425 92.09 42.79 -35.62
CA ASN A 425 92.50 41.42 -35.22
C ASN A 425 93.35 41.31 -33.94
N THR A 426 93.69 42.39 -33.24
CA THR A 426 94.12 42.32 -31.82
C THR A 426 92.90 42.28 -30.90
N ILE A 427 92.91 41.33 -29.96
CA ILE A 427 91.81 41.02 -29.04
C ILE A 427 92.20 41.48 -27.62
N SER A 428 91.27 42.06 -26.87
CA SER A 428 91.45 42.40 -25.45
C SER A 428 91.53 41.16 -24.54
N ILE A 429 91.81 41.36 -23.26
CA ILE A 429 91.39 40.40 -22.23
C ILE A 429 89.85 40.31 -22.21
N PRO A 430 89.24 39.15 -21.89
CA PRO A 430 87.79 39.04 -21.81
C PRO A 430 87.23 39.80 -20.60
N ALA A 431 86.05 40.39 -20.78
CA ALA A 431 85.11 40.58 -19.68
C ALA A 431 84.30 39.28 -19.54
N SER A 432 84.34 38.65 -18.37
CA SER A 432 83.70 37.35 -18.12
C SER A 432 82.55 37.49 -17.12
N ILE A 433 81.44 36.80 -17.38
CA ILE A 433 80.28 36.74 -16.49
C ILE A 433 79.66 35.34 -16.50
N THR A 434 79.18 34.87 -15.35
CA THR A 434 78.54 33.57 -15.15
C THR A 434 77.05 33.77 -14.88
N VAL A 435 76.19 33.16 -15.68
CA VAL A 435 74.75 33.45 -15.68
C VAL A 435 73.93 32.17 -15.75
N TRP A 436 72.96 32.03 -14.85
CA TRP A 436 72.02 30.91 -14.81
C TRP A 436 70.74 31.27 -15.57
N THR A 437 70.29 30.43 -16.50
CA THR A 437 68.92 30.51 -17.04
C THR A 437 67.90 30.08 -15.98
N TYR A 438 66.68 30.62 -16.05
CA TYR A 438 65.62 30.21 -15.12
C TYR A 438 65.09 28.80 -15.43
N LEU A 439 64.46 28.15 -14.44
CA LEU A 439 63.66 26.96 -14.69
C LEU A 439 62.38 27.31 -15.46
N SER A 440 61.96 26.43 -16.35
CA SER A 440 60.64 26.52 -17.01
C SER A 440 59.50 26.31 -16.00
N ASN A 441 58.30 26.79 -16.32
CA ASN A 441 57.11 26.59 -15.50
C ASN A 441 56.48 25.19 -15.77
N PRO A 442 55.88 24.52 -14.76
CA PRO A 442 55.21 23.23 -14.94
C PRO A 442 53.87 23.33 -15.67
N ASP A 443 53.82 22.85 -16.92
CA ASP A 443 52.61 22.86 -17.75
C ASP A 443 51.69 21.63 -17.55
N GLY A 444 50.41 21.82 -17.88
CA GLY A 444 49.43 20.74 -18.03
C GLY A 444 48.87 20.16 -16.73
N LEU A 445 48.83 20.94 -15.65
CA LEU A 445 48.24 20.57 -14.35
C LEU A 445 46.74 20.25 -14.49
N VAL A 446 46.33 19.00 -14.26
CA VAL A 446 44.94 18.51 -14.38
C VAL A 446 44.53 17.62 -13.21
N PHE A 447 43.24 17.66 -12.87
CA PHE A 447 42.62 16.77 -11.88
C PHE A 447 42.03 15.55 -12.58
N LYS A 448 42.47 14.36 -12.19
CA LYS A 448 42.11 13.08 -12.84
C LYS A 448 41.01 12.33 -12.08
N SER A 449 41.04 12.36 -10.75
CA SER A 449 39.98 11.84 -9.89
C SER A 449 39.85 12.70 -8.63
N ILE A 450 38.61 12.88 -8.16
CA ILE A 450 38.25 13.71 -7.00
C ILE A 450 37.27 12.89 -6.15
N THR A 451 37.54 12.77 -4.86
CA THR A 451 36.65 12.12 -3.88
C THR A 451 36.29 13.09 -2.76
N GLU A 452 35.62 12.59 -1.73
CA GLU A 452 35.33 13.32 -0.49
C GLU A 452 36.62 13.69 0.28
N THR A 453 37.65 12.83 0.23
CA THR A 453 38.87 12.97 1.06
C THR A 453 40.18 12.87 0.29
N SER A 454 40.15 12.80 -1.04
CA SER A 454 41.35 12.71 -1.88
C SER A 454 41.21 13.36 -3.25
N VAL A 455 42.33 13.80 -3.82
CA VAL A 455 42.42 14.33 -5.18
C VAL A 455 43.66 13.77 -5.85
N GLU A 456 43.49 13.22 -7.06
CA GLU A 456 44.56 12.82 -7.96
C GLU A 456 44.86 13.93 -8.95
N VAL A 457 46.10 14.41 -8.94
CA VAL A 457 46.63 15.48 -9.79
C VAL A 457 47.67 14.90 -10.74
N GLN A 458 47.71 15.37 -11.98
CA GLN A 458 48.67 14.97 -13.01
C GLN A 458 49.20 16.20 -13.77
N TRP A 459 50.45 16.16 -14.24
CA TRP A 459 51.11 17.24 -14.99
C TRP A 459 52.08 16.68 -16.04
N GLN A 460 52.70 17.55 -16.86
CA GLN A 460 53.67 17.13 -17.87
C GLN A 460 55.12 17.08 -17.30
N PRO A 461 55.94 16.09 -17.68
CA PRO A 461 57.35 16.05 -17.30
C PRO A 461 58.18 17.08 -18.08
N PHE A 462 59.26 17.55 -17.47
CA PHE A 462 60.33 18.23 -18.22
C PHE A 462 61.25 17.22 -18.92
N TYR A 463 61.87 17.65 -20.01
CA TYR A 463 62.79 16.83 -20.82
C TYR A 463 64.27 17.02 -20.45
N TYR A 464 64.56 17.76 -19.38
CA TYR A 464 65.90 18.05 -18.84
C TYR A 464 65.99 17.71 -17.35
N SER A 465 67.20 17.71 -16.78
CA SER A 465 67.44 17.33 -15.38
C SER A 465 67.17 18.45 -14.37
N PHE A 466 66.48 18.09 -13.29
CA PHE A 466 66.16 18.89 -12.11
C PHE A 466 65.89 17.95 -10.93
N ASP A 467 65.84 18.48 -9.71
CA ASP A 467 65.91 17.67 -8.49
C ASP A 467 64.56 17.04 -8.14
N GLY A 468 63.48 17.84 -8.26
CA GLY A 468 62.15 17.39 -7.91
C GLY A 468 61.04 18.39 -8.15
N TRP A 469 59.82 17.95 -7.85
CA TRP A 469 58.64 18.80 -7.78
C TRP A 469 58.28 19.08 -6.33
N GLU A 470 57.63 20.22 -6.09
CA GLU A 470 56.94 20.53 -4.85
C GLU A 470 55.48 20.81 -5.17
N ILE A 471 54.57 20.05 -4.56
CA ILE A 471 53.13 20.25 -4.67
C ILE A 471 52.55 20.64 -3.31
N SER A 472 51.65 21.62 -3.30
CA SER A 472 51.00 22.14 -2.09
C SER A 472 49.48 22.20 -2.25
N PHE A 473 48.74 21.75 -1.25
CA PHE A 473 47.27 21.79 -1.17
C PHE A 473 46.88 22.71 -0.02
N ILE A 474 46.53 23.96 -0.34
CA ILE A 474 46.20 25.00 0.65
C ILE A 474 44.67 25.15 0.75
N PRO A 475 44.04 24.84 1.90
CA PRO A 475 42.61 25.08 2.09
C PRO A 475 42.31 26.58 2.13
N LYS A 476 41.22 27.00 1.47
CA LYS A 476 40.90 28.41 1.23
C LYS A 476 40.73 29.29 2.49
N ASP A 477 40.28 28.69 3.59
CA ASP A 477 39.94 29.40 4.84
C ASP A 477 41.06 29.36 5.90
N ASN A 478 42.27 28.84 5.59
CA ASN A 478 43.28 28.47 6.61
C ASN A 478 44.73 28.60 6.10
N ASP A 479 45.60 29.32 6.81
CA ASP A 479 47.04 29.51 6.50
C ASP A 479 47.92 28.26 6.77
N GLY A 480 47.43 27.06 6.42
CA GLY A 480 48.12 25.79 6.63
C GLY A 480 47.72 24.77 5.59
N GLY A 481 48.55 24.62 4.55
CA GLY A 481 48.39 23.64 3.49
C GLY A 481 49.28 22.41 3.66
N MET A 482 48.90 21.30 3.03
CA MET A 482 49.71 20.09 2.95
C MET A 482 50.74 20.25 1.83
N THR A 483 52.04 20.19 2.14
CA THR A 483 53.13 20.20 1.15
C THR A 483 53.74 18.81 0.99
N ALA A 484 54.12 18.46 -0.23
CA ALA A 484 54.86 17.25 -0.56
C ALA A 484 55.93 17.55 -1.60
N GLN A 485 57.17 17.12 -1.33
CA GLN A 485 58.25 17.12 -2.31
C GLN A 485 58.37 15.73 -2.95
N LEU A 486 58.56 15.70 -4.26
CA LEU A 486 58.47 14.51 -5.10
C LEU A 486 59.69 14.43 -6.03
N PRO A 487 60.29 13.24 -6.27
CA PRO A 487 61.34 13.10 -7.27
C PRO A 487 60.90 13.58 -8.67
N SER A 488 61.84 14.11 -9.44
CA SER A 488 61.59 14.69 -10.79
C SER A 488 60.97 13.70 -11.79
N THR A 489 61.09 12.40 -11.55
CA THR A 489 60.44 11.32 -12.33
C THR A 489 58.93 11.18 -12.11
N ILE A 490 58.34 11.84 -11.11
CA ILE A 490 56.90 11.73 -10.79
C ILE A 490 56.12 12.79 -11.58
N THR A 491 55.03 12.38 -12.24
CA THR A 491 54.12 13.25 -13.00
C THR A 491 52.66 13.16 -12.55
N SER A 492 52.36 12.35 -11.54
CA SER A 492 51.05 12.29 -10.89
C SER A 492 51.15 12.00 -9.40
N PHE A 493 50.26 12.62 -8.62
CA PHE A 493 50.25 12.52 -7.16
C PHE A 493 48.81 12.46 -6.63
N VAL A 494 48.58 11.62 -5.61
CA VAL A 494 47.28 11.50 -4.94
C VAL A 494 47.40 12.06 -3.53
N GLN A 495 46.86 13.24 -3.30
CA GLN A 495 46.72 13.77 -1.94
C GLN A 495 45.54 13.09 -1.26
N THR A 496 45.74 12.57 -0.06
CA THR A 496 44.70 11.97 0.79
C THR A 496 44.57 12.75 2.10
N GLY A 497 43.50 12.50 2.86
CA GLY A 497 43.25 13.21 4.14
C GLY A 497 42.70 14.62 3.97
N LEU A 498 42.17 14.96 2.80
CA LEU A 498 41.47 16.23 2.56
C LEU A 498 40.10 16.24 3.28
N ARG A 499 39.61 17.43 3.61
CA ARG A 499 38.28 17.63 4.23
C ARG A 499 37.16 17.58 3.17
N PRO A 500 36.05 16.86 3.38
CA PRO A 500 34.89 16.83 2.48
C PRO A 500 34.21 18.19 2.24
N GLY A 501 33.82 18.41 0.98
CA GLY A 501 33.16 19.62 0.48
C GLY A 501 34.00 20.91 0.53
N GLU A 502 35.29 20.84 0.88
CA GLU A 502 36.16 22.00 1.10
C GLU A 502 36.96 22.36 -0.18
N GLU A 503 37.24 23.65 -0.36
CA GLU A 503 37.92 24.21 -1.53
C GLU A 503 39.43 24.35 -1.25
N TYR A 504 40.26 23.73 -2.10
CA TYR A 504 41.71 23.70 -2.01
C TYR A 504 42.35 24.38 -3.23
N THR A 505 43.33 25.25 -2.96
CA THR A 505 44.25 25.80 -3.94
C THR A 505 45.45 24.87 -4.05
N VAL A 506 45.66 24.28 -5.22
CA VAL A 506 46.78 23.38 -5.53
C VAL A 506 47.84 24.16 -6.29
N ASN A 507 49.05 24.25 -5.74
CA ASN A 507 50.21 24.84 -6.43
C ASN A 507 51.26 23.78 -6.70
N LEU A 508 51.82 23.76 -7.91
CA LEU A 508 52.94 22.91 -8.33
C LEU A 508 54.14 23.78 -8.72
N VAL A 509 55.34 23.38 -8.28
CA VAL A 509 56.61 24.09 -8.47
C VAL A 509 57.71 23.09 -8.84
N ALA A 510 58.65 23.47 -9.71
CA ALA A 510 59.89 22.70 -9.93
C ALA A 510 61.00 23.20 -8.99
N LEU A 511 61.81 22.27 -8.47
CA LEU A 511 62.96 22.53 -7.60
C LEU A 511 64.27 22.13 -8.30
N ARG A 512 65.31 22.96 -8.17
CA ARG A 512 66.69 22.62 -8.52
C ARG A 512 67.68 23.49 -7.73
N ASP A 513 68.62 22.86 -7.04
CA ASP A 513 69.60 23.51 -6.16
C ASP A 513 68.93 24.42 -5.11
N GLN A 514 69.15 25.74 -5.17
CA GLN A 514 68.46 26.75 -4.33
C GLN A 514 67.29 27.42 -5.07
N GLY A 515 67.04 27.06 -6.33
CA GLY A 515 66.06 27.66 -7.23
C GLY A 515 64.69 26.99 -7.20
N ARG A 516 63.65 27.79 -7.39
CA ARG A 516 62.25 27.37 -7.55
C ARG A 516 61.69 27.98 -8.84
N SER A 517 60.92 27.22 -9.62
CA SER A 517 60.14 27.81 -10.72
C SER A 517 59.08 28.78 -10.19
N GLN A 518 58.40 29.49 -11.10
CA GLN A 518 57.11 30.09 -10.72
C GLN A 518 56.10 28.97 -10.40
N PRO A 519 55.20 29.17 -9.42
CA PRO A 519 54.15 28.20 -9.10
C PRO A 519 53.04 28.23 -10.17
N VAL A 520 52.58 27.05 -10.59
CA VAL A 520 51.35 26.92 -11.38
C VAL A 520 50.22 26.48 -10.46
N THR A 521 49.13 27.24 -10.47
CA THR A 521 48.04 27.17 -9.48
C THR A 521 46.72 26.78 -10.14
N ALA A 522 46.01 25.82 -9.53
CA ALA A 522 44.63 25.45 -9.90
C ALA A 522 43.80 25.18 -8.64
N THR A 523 42.49 25.47 -8.68
CA THR A 523 41.57 25.20 -7.55
C THR A 523 40.74 23.94 -7.76
N VAL A 524 40.49 23.21 -6.68
CA VAL A 524 39.66 22.00 -6.66
C VAL A 524 38.78 21.99 -5.41
N THR A 525 37.55 21.48 -5.53
CA THR A 525 36.66 21.25 -4.39
C THR A 525 36.43 19.77 -4.24
N THR A 526 36.62 19.23 -3.04
CA THR A 526 36.32 17.82 -2.72
C THR A 526 34.81 17.56 -2.76
N LEU A 527 34.42 16.30 -2.93
CA LEU A 527 33.00 15.92 -2.85
C LEU A 527 32.45 16.09 -1.43
N ILE A 528 31.14 16.32 -1.32
CA ILE A 528 30.42 16.40 -0.04
C ILE A 528 30.18 14.96 0.42
N ASP A 529 30.60 14.59 1.63
CA ASP A 529 30.30 13.27 2.19
C ASP A 529 28.81 13.12 2.51
N GLY A 530 28.31 11.89 2.36
CA GLY A 530 26.90 11.57 2.61
C GLY A 530 26.60 11.39 4.12
N PRO A 531 25.34 11.58 4.54
CA PRO A 531 24.87 11.04 5.82
C PRO A 531 25.10 9.52 5.87
N THR A 532 25.46 9.00 7.05
CA THR A 532 25.77 7.57 7.23
C THR A 532 24.90 6.95 8.33
N GLN A 533 24.84 5.62 8.41
CA GLN A 533 24.06 4.89 9.42
C GLN A 533 22.58 5.32 9.50
N LEU A 534 21.86 5.27 8.36
CA LEU A 534 20.42 5.53 8.33
C LEU A 534 19.66 4.36 8.98
N ILE A 535 18.95 4.64 10.07
CA ILE A 535 18.18 3.67 10.86
C ILE A 535 16.74 4.17 10.95
N VAL A 536 15.77 3.25 10.91
CA VAL A 536 14.37 3.53 11.26
C VAL A 536 14.02 2.70 12.49
N ARG A 537 13.50 3.36 13.52
CA ARG A 537 12.98 2.75 14.76
C ARG A 537 11.60 3.32 15.09
N ASP A 538 11.00 2.80 16.17
CA ASP A 538 9.76 3.32 16.75
C ASP A 538 8.65 3.52 15.71
N VAL A 539 8.48 2.50 14.86
CA VAL A 539 7.49 2.46 13.77
C VAL A 539 6.14 2.02 14.32
N SER A 540 5.11 2.79 14.02
CA SER A 540 3.71 2.49 14.31
C SER A 540 2.90 2.39 13.00
N ASP A 541 1.57 2.48 13.11
CA ASP A 541 0.64 2.57 11.99
C ASP A 541 0.81 3.87 11.15
N THR A 542 1.14 4.97 11.81
CA THR A 542 1.06 6.34 11.26
C THR A 542 2.32 7.19 11.47
N VAL A 543 3.24 6.73 12.31
CA VAL A 543 4.49 7.41 12.68
C VAL A 543 5.69 6.48 12.50
N ALA A 544 6.84 7.01 12.11
CA ALA A 544 8.13 6.29 12.13
C ALA A 544 9.27 7.24 12.49
N PHE A 545 10.25 6.77 13.27
CA PHE A 545 11.37 7.59 13.71
C PHE A 545 12.64 7.27 12.91
N VAL A 546 13.17 8.26 12.20
CA VAL A 546 14.32 8.10 11.28
C VAL A 546 15.53 8.80 11.89
N GLU A 547 16.65 8.10 12.00
CA GLU A 547 17.91 8.59 12.57
C GLU A 547 19.06 8.35 11.60
N TRP A 548 20.04 9.24 11.57
CA TRP A 548 21.25 9.17 10.74
C TRP A 548 22.42 9.90 11.42
N THR A 549 23.65 9.47 11.11
CA THR A 549 24.87 10.22 11.42
C THR A 549 25.03 11.36 10.40
N PRO A 550 25.10 12.64 10.83
CA PRO A 550 25.33 13.77 9.92
C PRO A 550 26.68 13.68 9.18
N PRO A 551 26.80 14.27 7.98
CA PRO A 551 28.06 14.33 7.25
C PRO A 551 29.09 15.25 7.92
N LYS A 552 30.37 15.04 7.61
CA LYS A 552 31.51 15.81 8.17
C LYS A 552 31.74 17.12 7.42
N ALA A 553 31.32 17.21 6.15
CA ALA A 553 31.26 18.46 5.41
C ALA A 553 30.32 19.47 6.07
N LYS A 554 30.71 20.75 6.08
CA LYS A 554 29.80 21.86 6.40
C LYS A 554 28.69 21.91 5.33
N ILE A 555 27.48 21.46 5.64
CA ILE A 555 26.31 21.50 4.73
C ILE A 555 25.35 22.63 5.10
N ASP A 556 24.61 23.14 4.11
CA ASP A 556 23.64 24.23 4.30
C ASP A 556 22.29 23.70 4.82
N GLN A 557 21.91 22.49 4.40
CA GLN A 557 20.67 21.80 4.76
C GLN A 557 20.80 20.28 4.56
N ILE A 558 19.95 19.53 5.26
CA ILE A 558 19.72 18.09 5.01
C ILE A 558 18.44 17.95 4.19
N VAL A 559 18.43 17.05 3.22
CA VAL A 559 17.26 16.73 2.40
C VAL A 559 16.81 15.31 2.70
N LEU A 560 15.68 15.17 3.39
CA LEU A 560 15.02 13.89 3.63
C LEU A 560 13.90 13.71 2.60
N ARG A 561 13.85 12.55 1.94
CA ARG A 561 12.78 12.19 0.98
C ARG A 561 12.18 10.85 1.35
N TYR A 562 10.86 10.72 1.38
CA TYR A 562 10.20 9.42 1.55
C TYR A 562 9.01 9.23 0.60
N GLY A 563 8.63 7.98 0.38
CA GLY A 563 7.47 7.63 -0.44
C GLY A 563 7.17 6.13 -0.43
N LEU A 564 6.01 5.75 -0.94
CA LEU A 564 5.61 4.34 -1.03
C LEU A 564 6.49 3.59 -2.04
N VAL A 565 6.93 2.38 -1.67
CA VAL A 565 7.80 1.56 -2.53
C VAL A 565 7.01 1.08 -3.75
N GLY A 566 7.57 1.31 -4.95
CA GLY A 566 6.97 0.89 -6.23
C GLY A 566 5.80 1.76 -6.72
N GLY A 567 5.42 2.83 -6.02
CA GLY A 567 4.36 3.74 -6.48
C GLY A 567 4.87 4.84 -7.42
N GLU A 568 4.10 5.15 -8.48
CA GLU A 568 4.32 6.30 -9.38
C GLU A 568 3.92 7.65 -8.72
N GLY A 569 4.27 7.84 -7.44
CA GLY A 569 3.91 9.00 -6.64
C GLY A 569 5.09 9.95 -6.41
N PRO A 570 4.85 11.28 -6.28
CA PRO A 570 5.89 12.22 -5.90
C PRO A 570 6.36 11.95 -4.46
N ARG A 571 7.67 11.71 -4.28
CA ARG A 571 8.27 11.51 -2.95
C ARG A 571 8.22 12.80 -2.13
N THR A 572 7.63 12.74 -0.94
CA THR A 572 7.54 13.87 -0.01
C THR A 572 8.95 14.26 0.42
N THR A 573 9.33 15.51 0.18
CA THR A 573 10.69 16.02 0.36
C THR A 573 10.71 17.11 1.42
N PHE A 574 11.45 16.88 2.51
CA PHE A 574 11.67 17.82 3.60
C PHE A 574 13.09 18.39 3.53
N ARG A 575 13.21 19.70 3.79
CA ARG A 575 14.48 20.41 3.96
C ARG A 575 14.67 20.70 5.44
N LEU A 576 15.65 20.07 6.04
CA LEU A 576 15.92 20.03 7.48
C LEU A 576 17.18 20.85 7.80
N GLN A 577 17.26 21.35 9.03
CA GLN A 577 18.44 22.05 9.52
C GLN A 577 19.68 21.12 9.51
N PRO A 578 20.88 21.62 9.17
CA PRO A 578 22.07 20.79 9.00
C PRO A 578 22.59 20.15 10.30
N THR A 579 22.08 20.57 11.46
CA THR A 579 22.41 20.02 12.79
C THR A 579 21.53 18.85 13.21
N LEU A 580 20.49 18.49 12.43
CA LEU A 580 19.59 17.38 12.78
C LEU A 580 20.19 16.02 12.40
N SER A 581 20.20 15.10 13.36
CA SER A 581 20.53 13.68 13.19
C SER A 581 19.29 12.77 13.17
N GLN A 582 18.10 13.33 13.37
CA GLN A 582 16.88 12.55 13.53
C GLN A 582 15.61 13.34 13.13
N TYR A 583 14.57 12.62 12.71
CA TYR A 583 13.27 13.19 12.33
C TYR A 583 12.13 12.19 12.50
N SER A 584 10.98 12.66 12.99
CA SER A 584 9.74 11.88 13.07
C SER A 584 8.93 12.06 11.80
N LEU A 585 8.76 10.97 11.04
CA LEU A 585 7.76 10.88 9.97
C LEU A 585 6.38 10.70 10.60
N GLN A 586 5.39 11.44 10.10
CA GLN A 586 4.02 11.46 10.60
C GLN A 586 3.03 11.43 9.43
N VAL A 587 1.78 11.03 9.70
CA VAL A 587 0.71 10.89 8.69
C VAL A 587 1.11 9.87 7.60
N LEU A 588 1.78 8.80 8.03
CA LEU A 588 1.99 7.61 7.20
C LEU A 588 0.69 6.80 7.10
N ARG A 589 0.56 5.97 6.07
CA ARG A 589 -0.56 5.03 5.91
C ARG A 589 -0.29 3.75 6.69
N PRO A 590 -1.25 3.21 7.46
CA PRO A 590 -1.13 1.90 8.09
C PRO A 590 -0.90 0.74 7.10
N GLY A 591 -0.15 -0.27 7.52
CA GLY A 591 0.11 -1.50 6.78
C GLY A 591 0.78 -1.31 5.41
N ALA A 592 1.58 -0.25 5.24
CA ALA A 592 2.14 0.19 3.98
C ALA A 592 3.67 0.31 4.00
N ARG A 593 4.30 0.00 2.86
CA ARG A 593 5.76 -0.10 2.70
C ARG A 593 6.34 1.20 2.11
N TYR A 594 7.29 1.80 2.83
CA TYR A 594 7.92 3.08 2.50
C TYR A 594 9.43 2.93 2.29
N GLU A 595 9.98 3.66 1.33
CA GLU A 595 11.42 3.96 1.27
C GLU A 595 11.63 5.38 1.85
N VAL A 596 12.64 5.54 2.70
CA VAL A 596 13.15 6.84 3.15
C VAL A 596 14.62 6.99 2.75
N SER A 597 15.00 8.18 2.31
CA SER A 597 16.36 8.54 1.92
C SER A 597 16.78 9.90 2.45
N VAL A 598 18.08 10.05 2.74
CA VAL A 598 18.65 11.28 3.33
C VAL A 598 19.96 11.64 2.62
N SER A 599 20.15 12.93 2.33
CA SER A 599 21.37 13.52 1.74
C SER A 599 21.67 14.90 2.35
N GLY A 600 22.93 15.35 2.23
CA GLY A 600 23.35 16.71 2.56
C GLY A 600 23.45 17.59 1.32
N VAL A 601 23.20 18.89 1.44
CA VAL A 601 23.35 19.86 0.34
C VAL A 601 24.23 21.03 0.76
N ARG A 602 25.22 21.40 -0.08
CA ARG A 602 26.12 22.54 0.10
C ARG A 602 26.27 23.31 -1.22
N LYS A 603 26.00 24.62 -1.23
CA LYS A 603 26.10 25.53 -2.39
C LYS A 603 25.37 25.04 -3.66
N GLY A 604 24.30 24.25 -3.49
CA GLY A 604 23.50 23.68 -4.59
C GLY A 604 23.93 22.29 -5.06
N ASN A 605 25.09 21.79 -4.64
CA ASN A 605 25.49 20.40 -4.86
C ASN A 605 24.91 19.50 -3.75
N GLU A 606 24.48 18.30 -4.12
CA GLU A 606 23.95 17.27 -3.21
C GLU A 606 24.99 16.16 -3.02
N SER A 607 25.10 15.62 -1.79
CA SER A 607 25.95 14.46 -1.47
C SER A 607 25.41 13.17 -2.10
N GLY A 608 26.16 12.07 -1.96
CA GLY A 608 25.55 10.75 -2.03
C GLY A 608 24.40 10.65 -1.02
N SER A 609 23.29 10.01 -1.41
CA SER A 609 22.16 9.71 -0.54
C SER A 609 22.27 8.29 0.01
N ILE A 610 21.85 8.13 1.26
CA ILE A 610 21.61 6.82 1.88
C ILE A 610 20.09 6.58 1.91
N SER A 611 19.64 5.36 1.65
CA SER A 611 18.22 4.99 1.76
C SER A 611 18.01 3.64 2.43
N THR A 612 16.81 3.45 2.98
CA THR A 612 16.33 2.21 3.58
C THR A 612 14.82 2.09 3.44
N GLU A 613 14.31 0.86 3.49
CA GLU A 613 12.87 0.60 3.49
C GLU A 613 12.36 0.20 4.88
N PHE A 614 11.11 0.50 5.16
CA PHE A 614 10.37 0.03 6.34
C PHE A 614 8.88 -0.17 5.99
N THR A 615 8.13 -0.83 6.87
CA THR A 615 6.68 -1.04 6.71
C THR A 615 5.99 -0.59 8.00
N THR A 616 4.93 0.22 7.89
CA THR A 616 4.11 0.65 9.02
C THR A 616 3.29 -0.50 9.58
N GLU A 617 2.93 -0.41 10.86
CA GLU A 617 2.06 -1.38 11.52
C GLU A 617 0.61 -1.30 10.98
N ILE A 618 -0.18 -2.32 11.28
CA ILE A 618 -1.62 -2.35 10.95
C ILE A 618 -2.36 -1.53 12.02
N ASP A 619 -3.33 -0.69 11.64
CA ASP A 619 -4.07 0.11 12.61
C ASP A 619 -5.02 -0.74 13.48
N ALA A 620 -5.22 -0.30 14.72
CA ALA A 620 -6.18 -0.90 15.63
C ALA A 620 -7.62 -0.54 15.21
N PRO A 621 -8.60 -1.47 15.29
CA PRO A 621 -10.01 -1.16 15.02
C PRO A 621 -10.54 0.01 15.86
N LYS A 622 -11.18 0.99 15.21
CA LYS A 622 -11.60 2.25 15.84
C LYS A 622 -13.08 2.19 16.25
N ASN A 623 -13.47 3.01 17.22
CA ASN A 623 -14.86 3.16 17.68
C ASN A 623 -15.63 1.85 18.03
N LEU A 624 -14.93 0.86 18.60
CA LEU A 624 -15.52 -0.37 19.12
C LEU A 624 -16.67 -0.07 20.10
N ARG A 625 -17.87 -0.53 19.78
CA ARG A 625 -19.11 -0.33 20.55
C ARG A 625 -19.95 -1.58 20.68
N LEU A 626 -20.71 -1.67 21.76
CA LEU A 626 -21.78 -2.65 21.95
C LEU A 626 -23.07 -2.11 21.31
N VAL A 627 -23.63 -2.81 20.34
CA VAL A 627 -24.85 -2.42 19.62
C VAL A 627 -26.09 -2.93 20.35
N SER A 628 -26.11 -4.21 20.69
CA SER A 628 -27.21 -4.87 21.38
C SER A 628 -26.69 -5.99 22.28
N LYS A 629 -27.55 -6.49 23.18
CA LYS A 629 -27.22 -7.62 24.05
C LYS A 629 -28.46 -8.38 24.51
N THR A 630 -28.28 -9.67 24.75
CA THR A 630 -29.25 -10.54 25.43
C THR A 630 -28.61 -11.12 26.70
N SER A 631 -29.23 -12.10 27.34
CA SER A 631 -28.60 -12.87 28.43
C SER A 631 -27.44 -13.74 27.97
N THR A 632 -27.42 -14.20 26.71
CA THR A 632 -26.40 -15.13 26.19
C THR A 632 -25.64 -14.61 24.97
N THR A 633 -25.92 -13.39 24.50
CA THR A 633 -25.28 -12.79 23.32
C THR A 633 -24.88 -11.32 23.51
N LEU A 634 -23.84 -10.91 22.77
CA LEU A 634 -23.36 -9.52 22.66
C LEU A 634 -23.14 -9.18 21.18
N GLU A 635 -23.80 -8.16 20.64
CA GLU A 635 -23.56 -7.64 19.29
C GLU A 635 -22.55 -6.50 19.33
N LEU A 636 -21.46 -6.64 18.59
CA LEU A 636 -20.34 -5.71 18.56
C LEU A 636 -20.21 -5.06 17.18
N GLU A 637 -19.79 -3.80 17.15
CA GLU A 637 -19.48 -3.06 15.93
C GLU A 637 -18.20 -2.24 16.11
N TRP A 638 -17.39 -2.13 15.06
CA TRP A 638 -16.19 -1.31 15.00
C TRP A 638 -15.98 -0.75 13.58
N ASP A 639 -15.28 0.38 13.49
CA ASP A 639 -14.87 0.96 12.22
C ASP A 639 -13.78 0.08 11.58
N ASN A 640 -13.84 -0.07 10.26
CA ASN A 640 -12.87 -0.85 9.51
C ASN A 640 -11.48 -0.20 9.51
N SER A 641 -10.45 -1.05 9.64
CA SER A 641 -9.03 -0.68 9.49
C SER A 641 -8.76 0.03 8.16
N GLU A 642 -7.92 1.06 8.22
CA GLU A 642 -7.42 1.83 7.08
C GLU A 642 -6.39 1.04 6.26
N ALA A 643 -5.62 0.17 6.91
CA ALA A 643 -4.85 -0.85 6.23
C ALA A 643 -5.79 -1.86 5.52
N GLU A 644 -5.37 -2.32 4.34
CA GLU A 644 -6.03 -3.41 3.63
C GLU A 644 -5.77 -4.73 4.37
N VAL A 645 -6.80 -5.24 5.06
CA VAL A 645 -6.77 -6.41 5.96
C VAL A 645 -7.79 -7.46 5.53
N GLU A 646 -7.52 -8.73 5.81
CA GLU A 646 -8.37 -9.87 5.44
C GLU A 646 -9.60 -10.00 6.35
N GLY A 647 -9.44 -9.62 7.62
CA GLY A 647 -10.50 -9.69 8.63
C GLY A 647 -9.99 -9.31 10.02
N TYR A 648 -10.76 -9.67 11.03
CA TYR A 648 -10.50 -9.36 12.43
C TYR A 648 -10.52 -10.62 13.28
N GLN A 649 -9.61 -10.72 14.24
CA GLN A 649 -9.65 -11.71 15.30
C GLN A 649 -10.28 -11.08 16.54
N VAL A 650 -11.47 -11.54 16.90
CA VAL A 650 -12.16 -11.19 18.14
C VAL A 650 -11.78 -12.21 19.19
N VAL A 651 -11.18 -11.74 20.28
CA VAL A 651 -10.81 -12.52 21.46
C VAL A 651 -11.70 -12.08 22.62
N TYR A 652 -12.25 -13.02 23.38
CA TYR A 652 -13.07 -12.68 24.56
C TYR A 652 -12.91 -13.71 25.68
N SER A 653 -13.06 -13.25 26.92
CA SER A 653 -12.97 -14.07 28.14
C SER A 653 -13.78 -13.44 29.26
N THR A 654 -14.23 -14.24 30.23
CA THR A 654 -14.76 -13.67 31.48
C THR A 654 -13.63 -13.01 32.27
N LEU A 655 -13.90 -11.90 32.97
CA LEU A 655 -12.87 -11.14 33.72
C LEU A 655 -12.18 -11.91 34.87
N ALA A 656 -12.51 -13.18 35.10
CA ALA A 656 -11.96 -14.04 36.15
C ALA A 656 -11.50 -15.41 35.62
N GLY A 657 -11.38 -15.59 34.30
CA GLY A 657 -11.01 -16.87 33.68
C GLY A 657 -9.66 -16.82 32.96
N ASP A 658 -8.82 -17.83 33.19
CA ASP A 658 -7.52 -18.01 32.51
C ASP A 658 -7.66 -18.44 31.04
N GLN A 659 -8.88 -18.79 30.60
CA GLN A 659 -9.20 -19.29 29.27
C GLN A 659 -10.01 -18.27 28.46
N TYR A 660 -9.70 -18.17 27.17
CA TYR A 660 -10.22 -17.17 26.25
C TYR A 660 -10.62 -17.79 24.91
N ASP A 661 -11.78 -17.37 24.41
CA ASP A 661 -12.36 -17.81 23.16
C ASP A 661 -11.94 -16.90 22.00
N LYS A 662 -12.00 -17.43 20.77
CA LYS A 662 -11.56 -16.75 19.55
C LYS A 662 -12.57 -16.93 18.42
N VAL A 663 -12.91 -15.84 17.75
CA VAL A 663 -13.73 -15.82 16.53
C VAL A 663 -13.01 -14.99 15.46
N ILE A 664 -12.90 -15.54 14.25
CA ILE A 664 -12.41 -14.80 13.08
C ILE A 664 -13.61 -14.23 12.33
N VAL A 665 -13.62 -12.92 12.10
CA VAL A 665 -14.69 -12.17 11.45
C VAL A 665 -14.16 -11.58 10.14
N PRO A 666 -14.70 -11.93 8.96
CA PRO A 666 -14.24 -11.36 7.69
C PRO A 666 -14.53 -9.85 7.64
N ARG A 667 -13.68 -9.09 6.93
CA ARG A 667 -13.89 -7.65 6.74
C ARG A 667 -15.15 -7.40 5.91
N ASN A 668 -16.09 -6.65 6.45
CA ASN A 668 -17.32 -6.27 5.74
C ASN A 668 -17.03 -5.17 4.69
N GLU A 669 -17.81 -5.12 3.59
CA GLU A 669 -17.60 -4.12 2.51
C GLU A 669 -17.90 -2.67 2.91
N GLY A 670 -18.64 -2.46 4.01
CA GLY A 670 -19.01 -1.14 4.52
C GLY A 670 -17.90 -0.42 5.30
N ALA A 671 -18.27 0.71 5.92
CA ALA A 671 -17.37 1.45 6.81
C ALA A 671 -17.14 0.74 8.16
N THR A 672 -18.09 -0.07 8.62
CA THR A 672 -18.01 -0.84 9.87
C THR A 672 -18.12 -2.35 9.62
N THR A 673 -17.46 -3.12 10.47
CA THR A 673 -17.67 -4.57 10.60
C THR A 673 -18.42 -4.86 11.91
N LYS A 674 -19.25 -5.90 11.88
CA LYS A 674 -20.06 -6.35 13.02
C LYS A 674 -19.86 -7.83 13.30
N THR A 675 -20.07 -8.23 14.54
CA THR A 675 -20.24 -9.65 14.90
C THR A 675 -21.20 -9.81 16.08
N MET A 676 -21.74 -11.02 16.24
CA MET A 676 -22.50 -11.41 17.42
C MET A 676 -21.74 -12.53 18.12
N LEU A 677 -21.34 -12.29 19.37
CA LEU A 677 -20.85 -13.33 20.26
C LEU A 677 -22.05 -14.10 20.83
N THR A 678 -21.98 -15.42 20.82
CA THR A 678 -23.03 -16.33 21.30
C THR A 678 -22.56 -17.17 22.48
N ASP A 679 -23.48 -17.95 23.06
CA ASP A 679 -23.18 -18.98 24.07
C ASP A 679 -22.52 -18.44 25.36
N LEU A 680 -22.73 -17.15 25.63
CA LEU A 680 -22.21 -16.44 26.81
C LEU A 680 -23.06 -16.70 28.05
N LEU A 681 -22.45 -16.54 29.23
CA LEU A 681 -23.12 -16.72 30.52
C LEU A 681 -23.98 -15.49 30.89
N PRO A 682 -25.22 -15.68 31.41
CA PRO A 682 -26.05 -14.58 31.91
C PRO A 682 -25.43 -13.78 33.04
N GLY A 683 -25.73 -12.48 33.09
CA GLY A 683 -25.28 -11.53 34.11
C GLY A 683 -23.76 -11.37 34.27
N THR A 684 -22.98 -11.86 33.31
CA THR A 684 -21.52 -12.04 33.38
C THR A 684 -20.79 -11.01 32.52
N GLU A 685 -19.62 -10.58 32.99
CA GLU A 685 -18.83 -9.54 32.33
C GLU A 685 -17.61 -10.14 31.62
N TYR A 686 -17.48 -9.78 30.35
CA TYR A 686 -16.47 -10.26 29.44
C TYR A 686 -15.54 -9.12 29.05
N GLY A 687 -14.22 -9.37 29.13
CA GLY A 687 -13.21 -8.56 28.48
C GLY A 687 -13.09 -9.03 27.02
N ILE A 688 -13.19 -8.09 26.08
CA ILE A 688 -13.16 -8.34 24.63
C ILE A 688 -11.99 -7.54 24.04
N GLY A 689 -11.21 -8.15 23.15
CA GLY A 689 -10.16 -7.50 22.37
C GLY A 689 -10.28 -7.85 20.89
N ILE A 690 -10.13 -6.87 20.00
CA ILE A 690 -10.26 -7.05 18.54
C ILE A 690 -9.01 -6.56 17.83
N SER A 691 -8.32 -7.45 17.12
CA SER A 691 -7.16 -7.13 16.27
C SER A 691 -7.52 -7.30 14.80
N ALA A 692 -7.03 -6.40 13.94
CA ALA A 692 -7.11 -6.56 12.48
C ALA A 692 -5.97 -7.48 11.99
N MET A 693 -6.20 -8.28 10.94
CA MET A 693 -5.25 -9.31 10.48
C MET A 693 -4.90 -9.19 9.00
N LYS A 694 -3.61 -9.39 8.69
CA LYS A 694 -3.06 -9.47 7.32
C LYS A 694 -1.98 -10.56 7.29
N GLY A 695 -2.29 -11.72 6.70
CA GLY A 695 -1.48 -12.92 6.80
C GLY A 695 -1.22 -13.31 8.26
N SER A 696 0.06 -13.38 8.64
CA SER A 696 0.51 -13.63 10.01
C SER A 696 0.41 -12.43 10.96
N ASN A 697 0.29 -11.22 10.42
CA ASN A 697 0.48 -9.99 11.19
C ASN A 697 -0.86 -9.50 11.76
N GLN A 698 -0.86 -9.03 13.01
CA GLN A 698 -2.04 -8.57 13.73
C GLN A 698 -1.80 -7.16 14.29
N SER A 699 -2.80 -6.28 14.27
CA SER A 699 -2.72 -4.99 14.97
C SER A 699 -2.91 -5.12 16.49
N THR A 700 -2.48 -4.10 17.23
CA THR A 700 -2.76 -4.00 18.67
C THR A 700 -4.26 -4.08 18.94
N PRO A 701 -4.73 -4.90 19.92
CA PRO A 701 -6.15 -5.16 20.10
C PRO A 701 -6.90 -3.94 20.64
N ALA A 702 -7.98 -3.56 19.97
CA ALA A 702 -8.96 -2.62 20.52
C ALA A 702 -9.79 -3.34 21.60
N THR A 703 -9.71 -2.88 22.85
CA THR A 703 -10.31 -3.58 24.00
C THR A 703 -11.53 -2.87 24.60
N MET A 704 -12.54 -3.64 25.01
CA MET A 704 -13.75 -3.17 25.69
C MET A 704 -14.28 -4.24 26.66
N ASN A 705 -14.79 -3.83 27.83
CA ASN A 705 -15.58 -4.70 28.70
C ASN A 705 -17.06 -4.60 28.34
N ALA A 706 -17.75 -5.74 28.24
CA ALA A 706 -19.20 -5.79 28.04
C ALA A 706 -19.83 -6.85 28.95
N ARG A 707 -21.01 -6.53 29.50
CA ARG A 707 -21.77 -7.43 30.40
C ARG A 707 -23.08 -7.85 29.76
N THR A 708 -23.33 -9.15 29.72
CA THR A 708 -24.60 -9.74 29.25
C THR A 708 -25.80 -9.24 30.07
N GLY A 709 -27.01 -9.48 29.56
CA GLY A 709 -28.25 -9.26 30.30
C GLY A 709 -28.43 -10.26 31.45
N LEU A 710 -29.34 -9.98 32.36
CA LEU A 710 -29.92 -11.00 33.22
C LEU A 710 -30.88 -11.85 32.39
N ASP A 711 -30.88 -13.15 32.62
CA ASP A 711 -31.82 -14.10 32.04
C ASP A 711 -33.22 -14.00 32.64
N VAL A 712 -34.19 -14.52 31.89
CA VAL A 712 -35.63 -14.39 32.16
C VAL A 712 -36.10 -15.62 32.94
N PRO A 713 -36.97 -15.46 33.97
CA PRO A 713 -37.65 -16.60 34.58
C PRO A 713 -38.51 -17.32 33.54
N LEU A 714 -38.13 -18.54 33.17
CA LEU A 714 -38.88 -19.38 32.22
C LEU A 714 -40.07 -20.07 32.90
N ASP A 715 -40.93 -20.72 32.11
CA ASP A 715 -42.00 -21.62 32.57
C ASP A 715 -42.95 -21.04 33.65
N LEU A 716 -43.18 -19.72 33.59
CA LEU A 716 -44.11 -19.01 34.47
C LEU A 716 -45.53 -19.56 34.30
N THR A 717 -46.07 -20.16 35.35
CA THR A 717 -47.36 -20.87 35.34
C THR A 717 -48.16 -20.61 36.62
N VAL A 718 -49.50 -20.64 36.49
CA VAL A 718 -50.43 -20.65 37.62
C VAL A 718 -50.71 -22.11 38.00
N THR A 719 -50.43 -22.48 39.25
CA THR A 719 -50.59 -23.86 39.74
C THR A 719 -51.87 -24.06 40.56
N ALA A 720 -52.38 -23.00 41.20
CA ALA A 720 -53.65 -23.00 41.90
C ALA A 720 -54.24 -21.58 41.93
N SER A 721 -55.57 -21.49 41.97
CA SER A 721 -56.29 -20.25 42.23
C SER A 721 -57.46 -20.51 43.17
N THR A 722 -57.73 -19.55 44.06
CA THR A 722 -58.94 -19.46 44.88
C THR A 722 -59.60 -18.11 44.63
N ASP A 723 -60.79 -17.90 45.20
CA ASP A 723 -61.52 -16.62 45.14
C ASP A 723 -60.71 -15.39 45.62
N ASN A 724 -59.54 -15.57 46.23
CA ASN A 724 -58.72 -14.49 46.81
C ASN A 724 -57.19 -14.74 46.79
N THR A 725 -56.72 -15.83 46.15
CA THR A 725 -55.28 -16.13 46.04
C THR A 725 -54.93 -16.74 44.68
N ILE A 726 -53.71 -16.48 44.20
CA ILE A 726 -53.17 -17.05 42.95
C ILE A 726 -51.76 -17.59 43.25
N THR A 727 -51.52 -18.86 42.98
CA THR A 727 -50.23 -19.53 43.23
C THR A 727 -49.43 -19.69 41.95
N LEU A 728 -48.19 -19.21 41.96
CA LEU A 728 -47.29 -19.12 40.81
C LEU A 728 -46.09 -20.06 40.98
N VAL A 729 -45.58 -20.57 39.86
CA VAL A 729 -44.29 -21.27 39.75
C VAL A 729 -43.55 -20.75 38.50
N TRP A 730 -42.22 -20.68 38.56
CA TRP A 730 -41.33 -20.40 37.42
C TRP A 730 -40.01 -21.20 37.52
N GLY A 731 -39.21 -21.16 36.46
CA GLY A 731 -37.88 -21.76 36.38
C GLY A 731 -36.78 -20.92 37.06
N LEU A 732 -35.78 -21.60 37.61
CA LEU A 732 -34.57 -20.95 38.16
C LEU A 732 -33.82 -20.19 37.05
N VAL A 733 -33.30 -19.00 37.39
CA VAL A 733 -32.37 -18.26 36.52
C VAL A 733 -30.92 -18.66 36.84
N GLN A 734 -30.09 -18.74 35.80
CA GLN A 734 -28.67 -19.06 35.90
C GLN A 734 -27.84 -17.83 36.25
N GLY A 735 -28.30 -16.63 35.88
CA GLY A 735 -27.62 -15.38 36.15
C GLY A 735 -27.53 -15.07 37.66
N PRO A 736 -26.40 -14.50 38.13
CA PRO A 736 -26.25 -14.10 39.52
C PRO A 736 -27.18 -12.93 39.87
N ILE A 737 -28.29 -13.20 40.56
CA ILE A 737 -29.32 -12.24 40.95
C ILE A 737 -29.41 -12.05 42.47
N ASP A 738 -30.03 -10.95 42.89
CA ASP A 738 -30.28 -10.64 44.30
C ASP A 738 -31.64 -11.21 44.74
N HIS A 739 -32.66 -11.05 43.90
CA HIS A 739 -34.05 -11.48 44.14
C HIS A 739 -34.87 -11.48 42.83
N TYR A 740 -36.02 -12.15 42.86
CA TYR A 740 -37.08 -11.97 41.89
C TYR A 740 -38.01 -10.83 42.32
N LYS A 741 -38.46 -10.04 41.36
CA LYS A 741 -39.54 -9.05 41.51
C LYS A 741 -40.77 -9.58 40.78
N VAL A 742 -41.85 -9.80 41.53
CA VAL A 742 -43.18 -10.14 41.01
C VAL A 742 -44.03 -8.87 41.03
N THR A 743 -44.70 -8.54 39.94
CA THR A 743 -45.64 -7.41 39.86
C THR A 743 -46.98 -7.92 39.36
N TYR A 744 -48.05 -7.72 40.13
CA TYR A 744 -49.40 -8.12 39.73
C TYR A 744 -50.29 -6.88 39.61
N THR A 745 -51.06 -6.83 38.52
CA THR A 745 -51.84 -5.67 38.10
C THR A 745 -53.28 -6.08 37.90
N SER A 746 -54.20 -5.60 38.73
CA SER A 746 -55.64 -5.84 38.52
C SER A 746 -56.13 -5.21 37.21
N SER A 747 -57.25 -5.69 36.69
CA SER A 747 -57.98 -5.06 35.57
C SER A 747 -58.36 -3.59 35.81
N PHE A 748 -58.43 -3.14 37.07
CA PHE A 748 -58.62 -1.74 37.46
C PHE A 748 -57.32 -0.90 37.43
N GLY A 749 -56.20 -1.47 37.00
CA GLY A 749 -54.90 -0.79 36.89
C GLY A 749 -54.12 -0.66 38.20
N ILE A 750 -54.62 -1.22 39.32
CA ILE A 750 -53.90 -1.24 40.60
C ILE A 750 -52.72 -2.21 40.47
N THR A 751 -51.50 -1.67 40.56
CA THR A 751 -50.23 -2.40 40.56
C THR A 751 -49.72 -2.65 41.97
N THR A 752 -49.29 -3.89 42.23
CA THR A 752 -48.72 -4.33 43.51
C THR A 752 -47.45 -5.13 43.28
N GLU A 753 -46.41 -4.88 44.08
CA GLU A 753 -45.08 -5.48 43.92
C GLU A 753 -44.73 -6.38 45.11
N LEU A 754 -44.29 -7.61 44.82
CA LEU A 754 -43.81 -8.59 45.79
C LEU A 754 -42.35 -8.95 45.47
N THR A 755 -41.49 -8.93 46.49
CA THR A 755 -40.09 -9.36 46.38
C THR A 755 -39.96 -10.79 46.86
N VAL A 756 -39.47 -11.68 45.99
CA VAL A 756 -39.30 -13.11 46.28
C VAL A 756 -37.80 -13.44 46.29
N PRO A 757 -37.27 -14.12 47.32
CA PRO A 757 -35.84 -14.46 47.40
C PRO A 757 -35.36 -15.25 46.17
N LYS A 758 -34.12 -15.01 45.73
CA LYS A 758 -33.51 -15.67 44.56
C LYS A 758 -33.54 -17.20 44.58
N ASP A 759 -33.56 -17.81 45.76
CA ASP A 759 -33.55 -19.27 45.97
C ASP A 759 -34.98 -19.87 45.99
N VAL A 760 -36.01 -19.07 45.69
CA VAL A 760 -37.43 -19.44 45.72
C VAL A 760 -38.08 -19.12 44.37
N THR A 761 -38.66 -20.13 43.70
CA THR A 761 -39.34 -19.98 42.40
C THR A 761 -40.84 -20.23 42.43
N THR A 762 -41.45 -20.19 43.61
CA THR A 762 -42.90 -20.26 43.78
C THR A 762 -43.37 -19.21 44.78
N THR A 763 -44.54 -18.62 44.54
CA THR A 763 -45.15 -17.69 45.49
C THR A 763 -46.67 -17.73 45.41
N THR A 764 -47.32 -17.55 46.55
CA THR A 764 -48.76 -17.28 46.64
C THR A 764 -48.97 -15.76 46.66
N LEU A 765 -49.72 -15.23 45.70
CA LEU A 765 -50.32 -13.91 45.79
C LEU A 765 -51.57 -14.01 46.67
N THR A 766 -51.71 -13.11 47.64
CA THR A 766 -52.84 -13.07 48.59
C THR A 766 -53.61 -11.75 48.48
N ASP A 767 -54.74 -11.68 49.17
CA ASP A 767 -55.54 -10.46 49.33
C ASP A 767 -56.06 -9.91 48.00
N LEU A 768 -56.36 -10.81 47.06
CA LEU A 768 -56.88 -10.52 45.74
C LEU A 768 -58.42 -10.40 45.74
N GLU A 769 -58.96 -9.64 44.79
CA GLU A 769 -60.40 -9.43 44.62
C GLU A 769 -61.07 -10.61 43.90
N PRO A 770 -62.20 -11.18 44.42
CA PRO A 770 -62.88 -12.31 43.79
C PRO A 770 -63.44 -12.02 42.38
N GLY A 771 -63.14 -12.91 41.45
CA GLY A 771 -63.53 -12.82 40.03
C GLY A 771 -62.69 -11.86 39.18
N THR A 772 -61.64 -11.25 39.72
CA THR A 772 -60.82 -10.23 39.03
C THR A 772 -59.68 -10.87 38.21
N GLU A 773 -59.43 -10.31 37.01
CA GLU A 773 -58.27 -10.61 36.17
C GLU A 773 -57.04 -9.83 36.65
N TYR A 774 -55.90 -10.50 36.76
CA TYR A 774 -54.61 -9.94 37.13
C TYR A 774 -53.55 -10.26 36.08
N THR A 775 -52.95 -9.23 35.49
CA THR A 775 -51.73 -9.36 34.68
C THR A 775 -50.53 -9.40 35.62
N ILE A 776 -49.83 -10.54 35.64
CA ILE A 776 -48.72 -10.84 36.54
C ILE A 776 -47.43 -10.89 35.74
N THR A 777 -46.39 -10.17 36.17
CA THR A 777 -45.05 -10.25 35.59
C THR A 777 -44.02 -10.68 36.64
N VAL A 778 -43.05 -11.49 36.24
CA VAL A 778 -41.92 -11.93 37.08
C VAL A 778 -40.61 -11.59 36.36
N ALA A 779 -39.76 -10.80 37.03
CA ALA A 779 -38.47 -10.39 36.51
C ALA A 779 -37.36 -10.66 37.53
N ALA A 780 -36.19 -11.07 37.05
CA ALA A 780 -35.02 -11.28 37.88
C ALA A 780 -34.24 -9.96 38.05
N ARG A 781 -33.74 -9.66 39.26
CA ARG A 781 -33.12 -8.36 39.57
C ARG A 781 -31.76 -8.48 40.24
N ARG A 782 -30.82 -7.61 39.83
CA ARG A 782 -29.48 -7.44 40.40
C ARG A 782 -29.15 -5.95 40.53
N GLY A 783 -29.37 -5.37 41.70
CA GLY A 783 -29.22 -3.94 41.97
C GLY A 783 -30.05 -3.05 41.05
N ARG A 784 -29.37 -2.32 40.15
CA ARG A 784 -29.99 -1.46 39.11
C ARG A 784 -30.33 -2.22 37.82
N GLN A 785 -29.87 -3.46 37.63
CA GLN A 785 -30.20 -4.27 36.46
C GLN A 785 -31.42 -5.15 36.75
N GLN A 786 -32.25 -5.33 35.73
CA GLN A 786 -33.43 -6.20 35.74
C GLN A 786 -33.46 -6.97 34.41
N SER A 787 -33.92 -8.22 34.41
CA SER A 787 -34.25 -8.96 33.19
C SER A 787 -35.46 -8.32 32.48
N THR A 788 -35.74 -8.74 31.24
CA THR A 788 -37.13 -8.68 30.75
C THR A 788 -38.02 -9.55 31.64
N ALA A 789 -39.28 -9.18 31.80
CA ALA A 789 -40.22 -9.93 32.62
C ALA A 789 -40.91 -11.03 31.81
N ALA A 790 -41.10 -12.20 32.42
CA ALA A 790 -42.10 -13.15 31.94
C ALA A 790 -43.49 -12.70 32.44
N THR A 791 -44.51 -12.80 31.60
CA THR A 791 -45.87 -12.29 31.89
C THR A 791 -46.91 -13.39 31.71
N ILE A 792 -47.89 -13.44 32.63
CA ILE A 792 -49.05 -14.33 32.59
C ILE A 792 -50.30 -13.60 33.11
N ASP A 793 -51.45 -13.83 32.47
CA ASP A 793 -52.75 -13.33 32.96
C ASP A 793 -53.47 -14.42 33.73
N ALA A 794 -53.95 -14.10 34.93
CA ALA A 794 -54.53 -15.04 35.88
C ALA A 794 -55.82 -14.49 36.53
N PHE A 795 -56.72 -15.39 36.94
CA PHE A 795 -57.98 -15.03 37.61
C PHE A 795 -58.00 -15.61 39.01
N THR A 796 -58.59 -14.89 39.95
CA THR A 796 -59.08 -15.46 41.22
C THR A 796 -60.30 -16.33 40.98
N GLY A 797 -60.28 -17.56 41.47
CA GLY A 797 -61.29 -18.57 41.18
C GLY A 797 -61.07 -19.21 39.80
N ILE A 798 -62.13 -19.79 39.23
CA ILE A 798 -62.08 -20.42 37.90
C ILE A 798 -62.37 -19.38 36.82
N ARG A 799 -61.52 -19.27 35.80
CA ARG A 799 -61.83 -18.63 34.50
C ARG A 799 -62.66 -19.60 33.66
N PRO A 800 -64.00 -19.46 33.56
CA PRO A 800 -64.81 -20.34 32.71
C PRO A 800 -64.53 -20.09 31.22
N VAL A 801 -64.91 -21.06 30.38
CA VAL A 801 -64.94 -20.86 28.93
C VAL A 801 -66.00 -19.80 28.59
N THR A 802 -65.57 -18.63 28.13
CA THR A 802 -66.48 -17.49 27.85
C THR A 802 -67.03 -17.47 26.43
N HIS A 803 -66.41 -18.18 25.49
CA HIS A 803 -66.82 -18.29 24.08
C HIS A 803 -66.51 -19.68 23.51
N LEU A 804 -67.40 -20.19 22.65
CA LEU A 804 -67.14 -21.34 21.79
C LEU A 804 -66.82 -20.86 20.37
N TYR A 805 -65.67 -21.28 19.85
CA TYR A 805 -65.25 -21.01 18.49
C TYR A 805 -65.67 -22.19 17.59
N LEU A 806 -66.53 -21.91 16.62
CA LEU A 806 -67.03 -22.90 15.66
C LEU A 806 -66.31 -22.70 14.33
N SER A 807 -65.61 -23.72 13.85
CA SER A 807 -64.81 -23.71 12.63
C SER A 807 -65.04 -24.96 11.79
N GLU A 808 -64.56 -24.97 10.54
CA GLU A 808 -64.57 -26.16 9.67
C GLU A 808 -65.98 -26.76 9.46
N VAL A 809 -67.04 -25.93 9.51
CA VAL A 809 -68.44 -26.38 9.35
C VAL A 809 -68.64 -27.00 7.95
N THR A 810 -68.94 -28.29 7.91
CA THR A 810 -69.32 -29.01 6.69
C THR A 810 -70.82 -29.29 6.68
N SER A 811 -71.28 -30.10 5.71
CA SER A 811 -72.61 -30.70 5.67
C SER A 811 -72.91 -31.67 6.82
N ASP A 812 -71.89 -32.16 7.51
CA ASP A 812 -71.95 -33.36 8.35
C ASP A 812 -71.07 -33.28 9.62
N SER A 813 -70.31 -32.19 9.79
CA SER A 813 -69.36 -32.01 10.90
C SER A 813 -69.09 -30.55 11.24
N VAL A 814 -68.53 -30.30 12.43
CA VAL A 814 -68.00 -29.00 12.87
C VAL A 814 -66.86 -29.20 13.86
N SER A 815 -65.79 -28.40 13.72
CA SER A 815 -64.74 -28.29 14.74
C SER A 815 -65.17 -27.27 15.79
N VAL A 816 -65.32 -27.72 17.04
CA VAL A 816 -65.64 -26.89 18.20
C VAL A 816 -64.36 -26.68 18.99
N ALA A 817 -64.00 -25.43 19.29
CA ALA A 817 -62.82 -25.06 20.06
C ALA A 817 -63.13 -24.03 21.15
N TRP A 818 -62.31 -24.00 22.19
CA TRP A 818 -62.46 -23.12 23.35
C TRP A 818 -61.10 -22.76 23.96
N SER A 819 -61.05 -21.64 24.69
CA SER A 819 -59.91 -21.27 25.52
C SER A 819 -59.74 -22.29 26.66
N ALA A 820 -58.50 -22.63 27.02
CA ALA A 820 -58.25 -23.39 28.24
C ALA A 820 -58.69 -22.57 29.48
N PRO A 821 -59.45 -23.17 30.42
CA PRO A 821 -59.75 -22.53 31.70
C PRO A 821 -58.49 -22.44 32.57
N ALA A 822 -58.50 -21.47 33.48
CA ALA A 822 -57.43 -21.26 34.47
C ALA A 822 -58.08 -21.20 35.88
N PRO A 823 -57.72 -22.09 36.82
CA PRO A 823 -56.79 -23.20 36.67
C PRO A 823 -57.32 -24.29 35.70
N PRO A 824 -56.49 -25.23 35.23
CA PRO A 824 -56.89 -26.26 34.26
C PRO A 824 -58.02 -27.16 34.77
N ALA A 825 -59.02 -27.42 33.94
CA ALA A 825 -60.14 -28.29 34.28
C ALA A 825 -59.72 -29.77 34.39
N ASP A 826 -60.52 -30.56 35.11
CA ASP A 826 -60.37 -32.02 35.14
C ASP A 826 -61.05 -32.67 33.92
N LEU A 827 -62.23 -32.17 33.55
CA LEU A 827 -63.01 -32.66 32.41
C LEU A 827 -63.99 -31.63 31.86
N PHE A 828 -64.34 -31.78 30.59
CA PHE A 828 -65.43 -31.05 29.94
C PHE A 828 -66.56 -31.98 29.53
N ILE A 829 -67.77 -31.42 29.44
CA ILE A 829 -68.94 -32.06 28.87
C ILE A 829 -69.37 -31.24 27.65
N LEU A 830 -69.23 -31.82 26.46
CA LEU A 830 -69.73 -31.27 25.20
C LEU A 830 -71.08 -31.92 24.87
N SER A 831 -72.03 -31.14 24.39
CA SER A 831 -73.35 -31.62 23.96
C SER A 831 -73.80 -30.85 22.73
N TYR A 832 -74.64 -31.45 21.90
CA TYR A 832 -75.19 -30.82 20.71
C TYR A 832 -76.59 -31.35 20.40
N SER A 833 -77.43 -30.47 19.87
CA SER A 833 -78.83 -30.76 19.54
C SER A 833 -79.26 -30.01 18.29
N SER A 834 -79.98 -30.68 17.37
CA SER A 834 -80.70 -30.01 16.29
C SER A 834 -81.77 -29.07 16.86
N ALA A 835 -82.14 -28.03 16.10
CA ALA A 835 -83.14 -27.05 16.54
C ALA A 835 -84.53 -27.69 16.81
N ASP A 836 -84.86 -28.77 16.10
CA ASP A 836 -86.09 -29.56 16.30
C ASP A 836 -86.01 -30.57 17.45
N GLY A 837 -84.84 -30.72 18.10
CA GLY A 837 -84.58 -31.71 19.15
C GLY A 837 -84.55 -33.17 18.66
N THR A 838 -84.54 -33.39 17.35
CA THR A 838 -84.61 -34.69 16.67
C THR A 838 -83.31 -35.47 16.71
N ASP A 839 -82.17 -34.78 16.69
CA ASP A 839 -80.82 -35.32 16.82
C ASP A 839 -80.16 -34.65 18.02
N THR A 840 -79.80 -35.44 19.02
CA THR A 840 -79.18 -34.95 20.26
C THR A 840 -78.09 -35.91 20.72
N SER A 841 -76.97 -35.39 21.20
CA SER A 841 -75.83 -36.19 21.63
C SER A 841 -74.95 -35.46 22.65
N LYS A 842 -74.18 -36.26 23.41
CA LYS A 842 -73.34 -35.81 24.53
C LYS A 842 -72.03 -36.59 24.56
N VAL A 843 -70.92 -35.87 24.66
CA VAL A 843 -69.55 -36.40 24.70
C VAL A 843 -68.86 -35.85 25.96
N THR A 844 -68.15 -36.71 26.69
CA THR A 844 -67.29 -36.27 27.80
C THR A 844 -65.85 -36.24 27.32
N LEU A 845 -65.12 -35.18 27.68
CA LEU A 845 -63.78 -34.89 27.19
C LEU A 845 -62.83 -34.66 28.37
N ASP A 846 -61.57 -35.02 28.17
CA ASP A 846 -60.46 -34.76 29.09
C ASP A 846 -60.24 -33.24 29.26
N GLY A 847 -59.97 -32.78 30.49
CA GLY A 847 -59.75 -31.36 30.82
C GLY A 847 -58.54 -30.72 30.12
N SER A 848 -57.65 -31.52 29.53
CA SER A 848 -56.57 -31.07 28.66
C SER A 848 -57.03 -30.68 27.25
N LYS A 849 -58.29 -30.91 26.86
CA LYS A 849 -58.80 -30.65 25.51
C LYS A 849 -59.29 -29.22 25.34
N THR A 850 -58.76 -28.54 24.34
CA THR A 850 -59.21 -27.20 23.88
C THR A 850 -59.98 -27.23 22.55
N ARG A 851 -60.11 -28.40 21.90
CA ARG A 851 -60.96 -28.60 20.73
C ARG A 851 -61.49 -30.04 20.64
N SER A 852 -62.64 -30.19 19.98
CA SER A 852 -63.23 -31.47 19.57
C SER A 852 -63.89 -31.34 18.20
N LEU A 853 -63.78 -32.37 17.37
CA LEU A 853 -64.57 -32.50 16.15
C LEU A 853 -65.91 -33.17 16.49
N VAL A 854 -67.02 -32.62 16.02
CA VAL A 854 -68.35 -33.24 16.05
C VAL A 854 -68.67 -33.71 14.64
N GLN A 855 -69.14 -34.95 14.48
CA GLN A 855 -69.43 -35.57 13.18
C GLN A 855 -70.77 -36.33 13.20
N GLY A 856 -71.32 -36.61 12.02
CA GLY A 856 -72.60 -37.32 11.87
C GLY A 856 -73.81 -36.40 11.89
N LEU A 857 -73.60 -35.09 11.71
CA LEU A 857 -74.67 -34.09 11.68
C LEU A 857 -75.49 -34.20 10.37
N LEU A 858 -76.75 -33.76 10.42
CA LEU A 858 -77.62 -33.63 9.26
C LEU A 858 -77.26 -32.37 8.45
N PRO A 859 -77.32 -32.38 7.10
CA PRO A 859 -77.02 -31.22 6.26
C PRO A 859 -78.14 -30.17 6.26
N SER A 860 -77.80 -28.90 5.97
CA SER A 860 -78.70 -27.73 6.06
C SER A 860 -79.48 -27.58 7.38
N THR A 861 -79.03 -28.22 8.45
CA THR A 861 -79.75 -28.32 9.71
C THR A 861 -79.11 -27.38 10.74
N GLN A 862 -79.94 -26.65 11.49
CA GLN A 862 -79.45 -25.79 12.56
C GLN A 862 -79.18 -26.63 13.82
N TYR A 863 -77.99 -26.49 14.38
CA TYR A 863 -77.56 -27.14 15.62
C TYR A 863 -77.18 -26.09 16.67
N THR A 864 -77.52 -26.38 17.92
CA THR A 864 -76.95 -25.70 19.09
C THR A 864 -75.99 -26.64 19.80
N VAL A 865 -74.79 -26.15 20.05
CA VAL A 865 -73.69 -26.85 20.74
C VAL A 865 -73.53 -26.20 22.12
N SER A 866 -73.30 -27.01 23.15
CA SER A 866 -73.07 -26.53 24.52
C SER A 866 -71.93 -27.25 25.23
N LEU A 867 -71.12 -26.50 25.98
CA LEU A 867 -69.98 -26.98 26.75
C LEU A 867 -70.15 -26.64 28.24
N ILE A 868 -69.84 -27.58 29.12
CA ILE A 868 -69.71 -27.38 30.58
C ILE A 868 -68.28 -27.74 30.99
N THR A 869 -67.68 -26.93 31.87
CA THR A 869 -66.35 -27.14 32.45
C THR A 869 -66.49 -27.67 33.88
N ILE A 870 -65.69 -28.66 34.28
CA ILE A 870 -65.72 -29.27 35.61
C ILE A 870 -64.30 -29.34 36.20
N GLN A 871 -64.16 -28.90 37.46
CA GLN A 871 -62.91 -28.86 38.21
C GLN A 871 -63.20 -29.09 39.69
N GLY A 872 -62.71 -30.20 40.25
CA GLY A 872 -63.10 -30.70 41.57
C GLY A 872 -64.63 -30.83 41.68
N ASP A 873 -65.19 -30.33 42.79
CA ASP A 873 -66.64 -30.28 43.02
C ASP A 873 -67.35 -29.11 42.29
N VAL A 874 -66.62 -28.28 41.52
CA VAL A 874 -67.15 -27.05 40.90
C VAL A 874 -67.44 -27.26 39.41
N THR A 875 -68.64 -26.85 38.99
CA THR A 875 -69.11 -26.94 37.60
C THR A 875 -69.45 -25.56 37.06
N SER A 876 -69.01 -25.22 35.85
CA SER A 876 -69.41 -23.96 35.19
C SER A 876 -70.87 -23.97 34.77
N GLU A 877 -71.42 -22.78 34.52
CA GLU A 877 -72.63 -22.68 33.70
C GLU A 877 -72.39 -23.24 32.27
N PRO A 878 -73.43 -23.75 31.60
CA PRO A 878 -73.32 -24.26 30.23
C PRO A 878 -73.22 -23.11 29.23
N ILE A 879 -72.06 -22.95 28.58
CA ILE A 879 -71.95 -22.03 27.45
C ILE A 879 -72.58 -22.66 26.20
N THR A 880 -73.21 -21.85 25.34
CA THR A 880 -73.89 -22.31 24.11
C THR A 880 -73.44 -21.50 22.89
N ALA A 881 -73.39 -22.15 21.73
CA ALA A 881 -73.26 -21.51 20.42
C ALA A 881 -74.05 -22.28 19.35
N SER A 882 -74.62 -21.58 18.37
CA SER A 882 -75.45 -22.19 17.31
C SER A 882 -74.82 -22.03 15.93
N LEU A 883 -74.96 -23.05 15.08
CA LEU A 883 -74.54 -23.08 13.68
C LEU A 883 -75.64 -23.66 12.78
N THR A 884 -75.47 -23.53 11.47
CA THR A 884 -76.21 -24.31 10.47
C THR A 884 -75.20 -25.06 9.61
N THR A 885 -75.39 -26.37 9.44
CA THR A 885 -74.52 -27.19 8.59
C THR A 885 -74.66 -26.81 7.11
N GLY A 886 -73.61 -27.10 6.34
CA GLY A 886 -73.59 -26.88 4.89
C GLY A 886 -74.61 -27.73 4.13
N MET A 887 -74.78 -27.43 2.84
CA MET A 887 -75.44 -28.33 1.90
C MET A 887 -74.51 -29.49 1.54
N ASP A 888 -75.02 -30.72 1.51
CA ASP A 888 -74.23 -31.85 1.04
C ASP A 888 -74.05 -31.80 -0.49
N PRO A 889 -72.89 -32.24 -1.01
CA PRO A 889 -72.65 -32.28 -2.45
C PRO A 889 -73.45 -33.40 -3.13
N PRO A 890 -73.62 -33.34 -4.47
CA PRO A 890 -74.05 -34.50 -5.25
C PRO A 890 -73.10 -35.68 -5.03
N LYS A 891 -73.63 -36.90 -4.97
CA LYS A 891 -72.86 -38.13 -4.65
C LYS A 891 -72.80 -39.06 -5.86
N GLU A 892 -71.81 -39.94 -5.89
CA GLU A 892 -71.67 -40.99 -6.92
C GLU A 892 -71.80 -40.46 -8.36
N MET A 893 -71.05 -39.40 -8.67
CA MET A 893 -70.94 -38.88 -10.04
C MET A 893 -70.28 -39.93 -10.94
N THR A 894 -70.96 -40.31 -12.00
CA THR A 894 -70.56 -41.35 -12.96
C THR A 894 -70.70 -40.84 -14.39
N VAL A 895 -70.01 -41.51 -15.32
CA VAL A 895 -69.95 -41.15 -16.74
C VAL A 895 -70.45 -42.32 -17.58
N SER A 896 -71.32 -42.06 -18.57
CA SER A 896 -71.85 -43.01 -19.53
C SER A 896 -71.96 -42.40 -20.93
N ASP A 897 -72.28 -43.23 -21.93
CA ASP A 897 -72.73 -42.81 -23.26
C ASP A 897 -71.80 -41.77 -23.94
N VAL A 898 -70.50 -42.07 -23.93
CA VAL A 898 -69.44 -41.24 -24.51
C VAL A 898 -69.42 -41.41 -26.03
N THR A 899 -69.69 -40.34 -26.77
CA THR A 899 -69.54 -40.25 -28.23
C THR A 899 -68.34 -39.37 -28.60
N GLU A 900 -68.19 -39.07 -29.89
CA GLU A 900 -67.18 -38.13 -30.39
C GLU A 900 -67.50 -36.66 -30.04
N ASP A 901 -68.78 -36.34 -29.80
CA ASP A 901 -69.32 -34.99 -29.61
C ASP A 901 -70.10 -34.77 -28.30
N ALA A 902 -70.32 -35.82 -27.51
CA ALA A 902 -71.15 -35.80 -26.32
C ALA A 902 -70.71 -36.80 -25.23
N VAL A 903 -71.13 -36.53 -23.99
CA VAL A 903 -70.92 -37.38 -22.81
C VAL A 903 -72.14 -37.26 -21.90
N THR A 904 -72.66 -38.38 -21.40
CA THR A 904 -73.66 -38.37 -20.33
C THR A 904 -73.00 -38.52 -18.96
N ILE A 905 -73.44 -37.70 -18.00
CA ILE A 905 -73.08 -37.80 -16.58
C ILE A 905 -74.32 -38.11 -15.74
N SER A 906 -74.18 -38.87 -14.67
CA SER A 906 -75.27 -39.12 -13.71
C SER A 906 -74.80 -39.13 -12.26
N TRP A 907 -75.68 -38.79 -11.32
CA TRP A 907 -75.34 -38.58 -9.91
C TRP A 907 -76.54 -38.77 -8.97
N ILE A 908 -76.26 -39.01 -7.69
CA ILE A 908 -77.24 -39.07 -6.61
C ILE A 908 -77.52 -37.65 -6.06
N LYS A 909 -78.80 -37.33 -5.91
CA LYS A 909 -79.31 -36.04 -5.41
C LYS A 909 -78.93 -35.80 -3.93
N PRO A 910 -78.49 -34.58 -3.55
CA PRO A 910 -78.29 -34.17 -2.16
C PRO A 910 -79.51 -34.37 -1.24
N LEU A 911 -79.25 -34.53 0.06
CA LEU A 911 -80.28 -34.61 1.11
C LEU A 911 -80.79 -33.23 1.53
N ALA A 912 -79.92 -32.22 1.54
CA ALA A 912 -80.32 -30.84 1.75
C ALA A 912 -81.22 -30.34 0.60
N PRO A 913 -82.25 -29.51 0.86
CA PRO A 913 -83.02 -28.88 -0.20
C PRO A 913 -82.18 -27.82 -0.92
N PHE A 914 -82.25 -27.77 -2.25
CA PHE A 914 -81.52 -26.84 -3.12
C PHE A 914 -82.39 -26.47 -4.33
N GLU A 915 -81.98 -25.44 -5.08
CA GLU A 915 -82.77 -24.86 -6.18
C GLU A 915 -82.40 -25.47 -7.54
N TYR A 916 -81.11 -25.54 -7.85
CA TYR A 916 -80.57 -26.05 -9.11
C TYR A 916 -79.17 -26.65 -8.92
N TYR A 917 -78.69 -27.43 -9.89
CA TYR A 917 -77.28 -27.77 -10.02
C TYR A 917 -76.59 -26.86 -11.03
N LYS A 918 -75.32 -26.59 -10.79
CA LYS A 918 -74.41 -25.84 -11.64
C LYS A 918 -73.36 -26.82 -12.15
N LEU A 919 -73.42 -27.09 -13.46
CA LEU A 919 -72.43 -27.86 -14.19
C LEU A 919 -71.38 -26.90 -14.75
N SER A 920 -70.11 -27.27 -14.67
CA SER A 920 -69.02 -26.60 -15.38
C SER A 920 -68.06 -27.61 -15.98
N TYR A 921 -67.51 -27.33 -17.16
CA TYR A 921 -66.61 -28.22 -17.86
C TYR A 921 -65.50 -27.45 -18.58
N GLN A 922 -64.33 -28.08 -18.71
CA GLN A 922 -63.16 -27.51 -19.39
C GLN A 922 -62.34 -28.62 -20.09
N SER A 923 -61.62 -28.26 -21.14
CA SER A 923 -60.59 -29.10 -21.78
C SER A 923 -59.21 -28.46 -21.66
N ASP A 924 -58.14 -29.20 -22.02
CA ASP A 924 -56.73 -28.77 -21.93
C ASP A 924 -56.40 -27.43 -22.62
N ARG A 925 -57.26 -26.98 -23.55
CA ARG A 925 -57.12 -25.75 -24.35
C ARG A 925 -58.28 -24.76 -24.15
N GLY A 926 -59.26 -25.11 -23.33
CA GLY A 926 -60.55 -24.43 -23.25
C GLY A 926 -60.59 -23.22 -22.31
N ARG A 927 -61.77 -22.60 -22.25
CA ARG A 927 -62.23 -21.90 -21.04
C ARG A 927 -63.12 -22.84 -20.25
N VAL A 928 -63.38 -22.50 -18.99
CA VAL A 928 -64.45 -23.14 -18.22
C VAL A 928 -65.79 -22.62 -18.75
N ASP A 929 -66.55 -23.49 -19.41
CA ASP A 929 -67.95 -23.24 -19.75
C ASP A 929 -68.85 -23.78 -18.62
N SER A 930 -70.04 -23.22 -18.46
CA SER A 930 -70.94 -23.60 -17.36
C SER A 930 -72.42 -23.48 -17.71
N MET A 931 -73.25 -24.39 -17.20
CA MET A 931 -74.69 -24.45 -17.42
C MET A 931 -75.46 -24.78 -16.14
N VAL A 932 -76.70 -24.29 -16.05
CA VAL A 932 -77.64 -24.60 -14.98
C VAL A 932 -78.49 -25.83 -15.38
N ILE A 933 -78.73 -26.71 -14.42
CA ILE A 933 -79.53 -27.93 -14.53
C ILE A 933 -80.56 -27.94 -13.39
N ASP A 934 -81.83 -28.22 -13.68
CA ASP A 934 -82.89 -28.23 -12.68
C ASP A 934 -82.69 -29.29 -11.58
N SER A 935 -83.20 -29.02 -10.37
CA SER A 935 -82.89 -29.82 -9.18
C SER A 935 -83.56 -31.19 -9.11
N ASP A 936 -84.52 -31.49 -9.97
CA ASP A 936 -85.13 -32.83 -10.12
C ASP A 936 -84.33 -33.77 -11.04
N VAL A 937 -83.43 -33.21 -11.86
CA VAL A 937 -82.56 -33.96 -12.77
C VAL A 937 -81.47 -34.72 -11.99
N THR A 938 -81.14 -35.94 -12.45
CA THR A 938 -80.06 -36.78 -11.89
C THR A 938 -79.12 -37.33 -12.97
N ASN A 939 -79.36 -37.02 -14.24
CA ASN A 939 -78.47 -37.31 -15.35
C ASN A 939 -78.56 -36.23 -16.43
N TYR A 940 -77.45 -35.94 -17.11
CA TYR A 940 -77.36 -34.87 -18.10
C TYR A 940 -76.38 -35.23 -19.22
N THR A 941 -76.79 -35.02 -20.47
CA THR A 941 -75.93 -35.22 -21.64
C THR A 941 -75.33 -33.88 -22.06
N LEU A 942 -74.04 -33.73 -21.78
CA LEU A 942 -73.22 -32.65 -22.31
C LEU A 942 -72.91 -32.94 -23.78
N SER A 943 -73.02 -31.95 -24.66
CA SER A 943 -72.86 -32.11 -26.12
C SER A 943 -72.11 -30.93 -26.75
N SER A 944 -71.83 -31.02 -28.06
CA SER A 944 -70.97 -30.07 -28.80
C SER A 944 -69.50 -30.07 -28.34
N LEU A 945 -69.02 -31.24 -27.89
CA LEU A 945 -67.63 -31.49 -27.52
C LEU A 945 -66.77 -31.77 -28.76
N PHE A 946 -65.45 -31.69 -28.61
CA PHE A 946 -64.51 -32.03 -29.68
C PHE A 946 -64.07 -33.51 -29.59
N PRO A 947 -63.95 -34.24 -30.72
CA PRO A 947 -63.49 -35.62 -30.72
C PRO A 947 -62.08 -35.82 -30.15
N ALA A 948 -61.84 -36.99 -29.56
CA ALA A 948 -60.57 -37.42 -28.98
C ALA A 948 -59.90 -36.38 -28.04
N THR A 949 -60.70 -35.72 -27.21
CA THR A 949 -60.29 -34.60 -26.33
C THR A 949 -60.66 -34.92 -24.88
N GLU A 950 -59.78 -34.59 -23.93
CA GLU A 950 -60.07 -34.75 -22.50
C GLU A 950 -60.88 -33.57 -21.98
N TYR A 951 -61.91 -33.86 -21.19
CA TYR A 951 -62.73 -32.89 -20.48
C TYR A 951 -62.75 -33.22 -18.99
N GLU A 952 -62.48 -32.22 -18.16
CA GLU A 952 -62.80 -32.23 -16.73
C GLU A 952 -64.21 -31.65 -16.56
N ILE A 953 -65.09 -32.40 -15.90
CA ILE A 953 -66.50 -32.07 -15.69
C ILE A 953 -66.74 -31.97 -14.18
N SER A 954 -67.34 -30.86 -13.75
CA SER A 954 -67.54 -30.48 -12.35
C SER A 954 -68.99 -30.10 -12.08
N LEU A 955 -69.56 -30.55 -10.97
CA LEU A 955 -70.96 -30.34 -10.59
C LEU A 955 -71.08 -29.91 -9.13
N ASN A 956 -71.91 -28.91 -8.83
CA ASN A 956 -72.38 -28.63 -7.47
C ASN A 956 -73.85 -28.20 -7.42
N ALA A 957 -74.47 -28.40 -6.25
CA ALA A 957 -75.84 -27.95 -5.96
C ALA A 957 -75.84 -26.54 -5.33
N VAL A 958 -76.83 -25.72 -5.71
CA VAL A 958 -76.91 -24.28 -5.38
C VAL A 958 -78.28 -23.92 -4.79
N ARG A 959 -78.29 -23.02 -3.79
CA ARG A 959 -79.49 -22.45 -3.16
C ARG A 959 -79.24 -20.98 -2.80
N GLY A 960 -79.83 -20.05 -3.55
CA GLY A 960 -79.60 -18.61 -3.38
C GLY A 960 -78.12 -18.27 -3.54
N SER A 961 -77.47 -17.88 -2.43
CA SER A 961 -76.03 -17.59 -2.36
C SER A 961 -75.18 -18.72 -1.76
N GLN A 962 -75.78 -19.87 -1.42
CA GLN A 962 -75.07 -21.04 -0.90
C GLN A 962 -74.80 -22.04 -2.02
N GLU A 963 -73.53 -22.38 -2.22
CA GLU A 963 -73.08 -23.47 -3.08
C GLU A 963 -72.57 -24.63 -2.21
N SER A 964 -72.90 -25.88 -2.58
CA SER A 964 -72.27 -27.07 -2.00
C SER A 964 -70.85 -27.28 -2.53
N LYS A 965 -70.11 -28.21 -1.92
CA LYS A 965 -68.80 -28.65 -2.46
C LYS A 965 -68.97 -29.19 -3.89
N VAL A 966 -67.98 -28.94 -4.74
CA VAL A 966 -67.92 -29.47 -6.10
C VAL A 966 -67.52 -30.96 -6.06
N VAL A 967 -68.20 -31.78 -6.86
CA VAL A 967 -67.74 -33.11 -7.27
C VAL A 967 -67.30 -33.04 -8.73
N SER A 968 -66.18 -33.69 -9.09
CA SER A 968 -65.65 -33.67 -10.45
C SER A 968 -65.17 -35.03 -10.93
N THR A 969 -65.08 -35.19 -12.25
CA THR A 969 -64.60 -36.37 -12.97
C THR A 969 -63.95 -35.95 -14.29
N SER A 970 -63.02 -36.74 -14.84
CA SER A 970 -62.50 -36.54 -16.21
C SER A 970 -62.93 -37.65 -17.17
N VAL A 971 -62.95 -37.33 -18.46
CA VAL A 971 -63.39 -38.23 -19.55
C VAL A 971 -62.73 -37.81 -20.87
N PHE A 972 -62.38 -38.79 -21.71
CA PHE A 972 -62.01 -38.55 -23.11
C PHE A 972 -63.21 -38.80 -24.01
N THR A 973 -63.52 -37.88 -24.91
CA THR A 973 -64.47 -38.14 -26.01
C THR A 973 -63.92 -39.20 -26.97
N ALA A 974 -64.81 -39.89 -27.67
CA ALA A 974 -64.44 -40.89 -28.66
C ALA A 974 -63.69 -40.26 -29.86
N MET A 975 -62.94 -41.07 -30.59
CA MET A 975 -62.22 -40.65 -31.79
C MET A 975 -63.07 -40.88 -33.05
N ASP A 976 -63.27 -39.83 -33.83
CA ASP A 976 -64.05 -39.87 -35.07
C ASP A 976 -63.32 -40.66 -36.18
N MET A 977 -64.09 -41.26 -37.10
CA MET A 977 -63.58 -42.29 -38.02
C MET A 977 -63.19 -41.74 -39.41
N PRO A 978 -62.18 -42.34 -40.08
CA PRO A 978 -61.84 -41.99 -41.46
C PRO A 978 -63.01 -42.24 -42.42
N ALA A 979 -63.24 -41.31 -43.35
CA ALA A 979 -64.37 -41.36 -44.27
C ALA A 979 -63.97 -41.80 -45.70
N GLU A 980 -64.94 -42.22 -46.50
CA GLU A 980 -64.80 -42.48 -47.95
C GLU A 980 -63.65 -43.45 -48.37
N LEU A 981 -63.37 -44.48 -47.56
CA LEU A 981 -62.41 -45.52 -47.96
C LEU A 981 -62.84 -46.20 -49.26
N THR A 982 -62.04 -45.99 -50.31
CA THR A 982 -62.31 -46.44 -51.68
C THR A 982 -61.11 -47.16 -52.27
N ALA A 983 -61.36 -48.23 -53.01
CA ALA A 983 -60.36 -48.96 -53.80
C ALA A 983 -60.44 -48.54 -55.27
N LEU A 984 -59.32 -48.10 -55.83
CA LEU A 984 -59.16 -47.55 -57.17
C LEU A 984 -58.08 -48.32 -57.93
N ASN A 985 -58.04 -48.19 -59.26
CA ASN A 985 -57.03 -48.81 -60.13
C ASN A 985 -56.83 -50.32 -59.86
N ILE A 986 -57.92 -51.06 -59.67
CA ILE A 986 -57.89 -52.49 -59.36
C ILE A 986 -57.38 -53.26 -60.58
N THR A 987 -56.31 -54.02 -60.38
CA THR A 987 -55.68 -54.94 -61.34
C THR A 987 -55.69 -56.36 -60.75
N PRO A 988 -55.34 -57.42 -61.51
CA PRO A 988 -55.24 -58.77 -60.96
C PRO A 988 -54.30 -58.91 -59.75
N GLN A 989 -53.34 -57.99 -59.56
CA GLN A 989 -52.27 -58.09 -58.55
C GLN A 989 -52.09 -56.85 -57.65
N GLY A 990 -52.95 -55.83 -57.73
CA GLY A 990 -52.80 -54.61 -56.94
C GLY A 990 -53.95 -53.61 -57.09
N ALA A 991 -54.10 -52.73 -56.12
CA ALA A 991 -55.14 -51.67 -56.08
C ALA A 991 -54.66 -50.48 -55.22
N LEU A 992 -55.11 -49.27 -55.53
CA LEU A 992 -54.82 -48.07 -54.74
C LEU A 992 -55.98 -47.80 -53.78
N LEU A 993 -55.71 -47.74 -52.48
CA LEU A 993 -56.67 -47.34 -51.45
C LEU A 993 -56.58 -45.83 -51.21
N ARG A 994 -57.71 -45.17 -51.00
CA ARG A 994 -57.79 -43.74 -50.64
C ARG A 994 -58.92 -43.49 -49.65
N TRP A 995 -58.73 -42.57 -48.70
CA TRP A 995 -59.70 -42.17 -47.68
C TRP A 995 -59.55 -40.68 -47.32
N ASN A 996 -60.58 -40.10 -46.72
CA ASN A 996 -60.53 -38.77 -46.13
C ASN A 996 -60.11 -38.89 -44.64
N PRO A 997 -59.25 -37.98 -44.14
CA PRO A 997 -58.86 -37.98 -42.74
C PRO A 997 -60.02 -37.56 -41.82
N PRO A 998 -60.06 -38.03 -40.56
CA PRO A 998 -60.99 -37.52 -39.54
C PRO A 998 -60.64 -36.08 -39.12
N VAL A 999 -61.53 -35.46 -38.34
CA VAL A 999 -61.40 -34.13 -37.74
C VAL A 999 -60.40 -34.15 -36.58
N SER A 1000 -60.32 -35.24 -35.82
CA SER A 1000 -59.28 -35.41 -34.81
C SER A 1000 -57.90 -35.69 -35.42
N ASN A 1001 -56.85 -35.14 -34.79
CA ASN A 1001 -55.47 -35.42 -35.17
C ASN A 1001 -55.17 -36.93 -35.03
N VAL A 1002 -54.71 -37.55 -36.12
CA VAL A 1002 -54.32 -38.95 -36.19
C VAL A 1002 -52.80 -39.09 -36.06
N ASP A 1003 -52.34 -40.00 -35.20
CA ASP A 1003 -50.93 -40.42 -35.17
C ASP A 1003 -50.66 -41.42 -36.31
N ASN A 1004 -51.46 -42.50 -36.38
CA ASN A 1004 -51.35 -43.53 -37.41
C ASN A 1004 -52.72 -44.08 -37.83
N TYR A 1005 -52.82 -44.51 -39.08
CA TYR A 1005 -53.86 -45.37 -39.62
C TYR A 1005 -53.42 -46.83 -39.61
N VAL A 1006 -54.30 -47.73 -39.20
CA VAL A 1006 -54.09 -49.18 -39.30
C VAL A 1006 -55.03 -49.73 -40.37
N LEU A 1007 -54.47 -50.30 -41.44
CA LEU A 1007 -55.21 -50.99 -42.48
C LEU A 1007 -55.03 -52.50 -42.35
N THR A 1008 -56.12 -53.27 -42.41
CA THR A 1008 -56.08 -54.73 -42.43
C THR A 1008 -56.68 -55.24 -43.73
N LEU A 1009 -55.88 -55.95 -44.52
CA LEU A 1009 -56.30 -56.64 -45.73
C LEU A 1009 -56.74 -58.06 -45.36
N THR A 1010 -57.93 -58.48 -45.77
CA THR A 1010 -58.45 -59.84 -45.51
C THR A 1010 -58.96 -60.49 -46.80
N TYR A 1011 -58.79 -61.80 -46.93
CA TYR A 1011 -59.51 -62.64 -47.90
C TYR A 1011 -59.82 -64.01 -47.27
N ASN A 1012 -60.92 -64.64 -47.67
CA ASN A 1012 -61.39 -65.93 -47.11
C ASN A 1012 -61.42 -65.98 -45.57
N GLN A 1013 -61.81 -64.86 -44.93
CA GLN A 1013 -61.81 -64.66 -43.46
C GLN A 1013 -60.44 -64.73 -42.76
N VAL A 1014 -59.34 -64.78 -43.52
CA VAL A 1014 -57.97 -64.72 -43.00
C VAL A 1014 -57.40 -63.32 -43.23
N THR A 1015 -56.73 -62.77 -42.21
CA THR A 1015 -55.88 -61.57 -42.35
C THR A 1015 -54.70 -61.88 -43.24
N ALA A 1016 -54.64 -61.24 -44.41
CA ALA A 1016 -53.56 -61.38 -45.37
C ALA A 1016 -52.33 -60.57 -44.94
N ASP A 1017 -52.55 -59.28 -44.69
CA ASP A 1017 -51.53 -58.30 -44.31
C ASP A 1017 -52.16 -57.22 -43.42
N THR A 1018 -51.33 -56.61 -42.58
CA THR A 1018 -51.67 -55.39 -41.81
C THR A 1018 -50.65 -54.31 -42.10
N PHE A 1019 -51.10 -53.14 -42.54
CA PHE A 1019 -50.27 -52.00 -42.90
C PHE A 1019 -50.48 -50.87 -41.91
N LEU A 1020 -49.39 -50.41 -41.28
CA LEU A 1020 -49.38 -49.17 -40.51
C LEU A 1020 -49.02 -48.02 -41.46
N VAL A 1021 -49.85 -46.98 -41.50
CA VAL A 1021 -49.68 -45.81 -42.36
C VAL A 1021 -49.68 -44.54 -41.51
N GLU A 1022 -48.73 -43.66 -41.76
CA GLU A 1022 -48.56 -42.39 -41.02
C GLU A 1022 -49.83 -41.51 -41.11
N GLY A 1023 -50.24 -40.87 -40.01
CA GLY A 1023 -51.50 -40.12 -39.91
C GLY A 1023 -51.65 -38.93 -40.87
N ASN A 1024 -50.58 -38.53 -41.54
CA ASN A 1024 -50.56 -37.48 -42.57
C ASN A 1024 -50.88 -37.98 -43.99
N LYS A 1025 -51.02 -39.29 -44.21
CA LYS A 1025 -51.33 -39.90 -45.52
C LYS A 1025 -52.83 -40.14 -45.70
N GLN A 1026 -53.27 -40.08 -46.95
CA GLN A 1026 -54.67 -40.24 -47.37
C GLN A 1026 -54.85 -41.37 -48.39
N GLU A 1027 -53.77 -42.05 -48.77
CA GLU A 1027 -53.76 -43.14 -49.74
C GLU A 1027 -52.67 -44.19 -49.45
N HIS A 1028 -52.89 -45.42 -49.92
CA HIS A 1028 -51.96 -46.54 -49.76
C HIS A 1028 -52.07 -47.54 -50.92
N GLN A 1029 -50.93 -47.94 -51.50
CA GLN A 1029 -50.89 -48.84 -52.67
C GLN A 1029 -50.76 -50.31 -52.23
N LEU A 1030 -51.78 -51.12 -52.48
CA LEU A 1030 -51.71 -52.58 -52.36
C LEU A 1030 -51.00 -53.20 -53.57
N SER A 1031 -50.26 -54.28 -53.33
CA SER A 1031 -49.56 -55.08 -54.32
C SER A 1031 -49.57 -56.57 -53.93
N ASN A 1032 -49.13 -57.45 -54.84
CA ASN A 1032 -49.10 -58.91 -54.65
C ASN A 1032 -50.47 -59.55 -54.34
N LEU A 1033 -51.56 -58.92 -54.79
CA LEU A 1033 -52.90 -59.51 -54.69
C LEU A 1033 -53.00 -60.76 -55.60
N LYS A 1034 -53.88 -61.70 -55.24
CA LYS A 1034 -54.24 -62.85 -56.07
C LYS A 1034 -55.30 -62.44 -57.09
N PRO A 1035 -55.22 -62.86 -58.37
CA PRO A 1035 -56.29 -62.68 -59.34
C PRO A 1035 -57.61 -63.37 -58.94
N SER A 1036 -58.72 -62.92 -59.51
CA SER A 1036 -60.08 -63.46 -59.28
C SER A 1036 -60.39 -63.77 -57.80
N THR A 1037 -60.04 -62.83 -56.91
CA THR A 1037 -60.12 -62.97 -55.44
C THR A 1037 -60.77 -61.73 -54.84
N THR A 1038 -61.75 -61.93 -53.96
CA THR A 1038 -62.41 -60.85 -53.21
C THR A 1038 -61.68 -60.58 -51.91
N TYR A 1039 -61.25 -59.33 -51.75
CA TYR A 1039 -60.59 -58.80 -50.57
C TYR A 1039 -61.51 -57.81 -49.83
N SER A 1040 -61.47 -57.84 -48.51
CA SER A 1040 -62.07 -56.81 -47.65
C SER A 1040 -60.96 -56.08 -46.90
N VAL A 1041 -60.95 -54.76 -47.01
CA VAL A 1041 -59.97 -53.86 -46.40
C VAL A 1041 -60.66 -53.07 -45.31
N SER A 1042 -60.21 -53.23 -44.07
CA SER A 1042 -60.62 -52.37 -42.96
C SER A 1042 -59.55 -51.32 -42.65
N LEU A 1043 -59.98 -50.16 -42.14
CA LEU A 1043 -59.15 -49.01 -41.79
C LEU A 1043 -59.69 -48.38 -40.50
N TYR A 1044 -58.82 -48.09 -39.53
CA TYR A 1044 -59.13 -47.22 -38.39
C TYR A 1044 -57.95 -46.29 -38.08
N ALA A 1045 -58.25 -45.15 -37.45
CA ALA A 1045 -57.28 -44.17 -36.97
C ALA A 1045 -56.91 -44.43 -35.50
N THR A 1046 -55.74 -43.96 -35.10
CA THR A 1046 -55.21 -44.08 -33.74
C THR A 1046 -54.60 -42.76 -33.27
N LYS A 1047 -54.75 -42.45 -31.98
CA LYS A 1047 -54.21 -41.26 -31.32
C LYS A 1047 -53.88 -41.59 -29.86
N GLY A 1048 -52.61 -41.82 -29.55
CA GLY A 1048 -52.20 -42.37 -28.26
C GLY A 1048 -52.95 -43.66 -27.91
N PRO A 1049 -53.69 -43.72 -26.78
CA PRO A 1049 -54.50 -44.89 -26.41
C PRO A 1049 -55.88 -44.96 -27.10
N LEU A 1050 -56.28 -43.92 -27.85
CA LEU A 1050 -57.58 -43.85 -28.50
C LEU A 1050 -57.54 -44.47 -29.90
N THR A 1051 -58.61 -45.18 -30.25
CA THR A 1051 -58.84 -45.80 -31.57
C THR A 1051 -60.19 -45.34 -32.12
N SER A 1052 -60.26 -44.97 -33.39
CA SER A 1052 -61.53 -44.62 -34.03
C SER A 1052 -62.40 -45.84 -34.31
N GLY A 1053 -63.65 -45.58 -34.72
CA GLY A 1053 -64.43 -46.57 -35.47
C GLY A 1053 -63.71 -47.05 -36.74
N THR A 1054 -64.02 -48.26 -37.20
CA THR A 1054 -63.39 -48.89 -38.36
C THR A 1054 -64.25 -48.76 -39.61
N VAL A 1055 -63.73 -48.13 -40.67
CA VAL A 1055 -64.35 -48.10 -42.01
C VAL A 1055 -63.87 -49.30 -42.83
N ILE A 1056 -64.73 -49.85 -43.68
CA ILE A 1056 -64.44 -51.06 -44.47
C ILE A 1056 -64.82 -50.83 -45.94
N THR A 1057 -63.95 -51.27 -46.86
CA THR A 1057 -64.21 -51.28 -48.30
C THR A 1057 -63.87 -52.65 -48.90
N ASN A 1058 -64.60 -53.07 -49.93
CA ASN A 1058 -64.40 -54.36 -50.58
C ASN A 1058 -63.91 -54.16 -52.02
N LEU A 1059 -62.95 -54.98 -52.45
CA LEU A 1059 -62.44 -54.99 -53.81
C LEU A 1059 -62.34 -56.44 -54.31
N GLN A 1060 -62.68 -56.67 -55.58
CA GLN A 1060 -62.52 -57.96 -56.24
C GLN A 1060 -61.49 -57.79 -57.36
N THR A 1061 -60.39 -58.54 -57.29
CA THR A 1061 -59.42 -58.54 -58.38
C THR A 1061 -60.03 -59.25 -59.60
N PRO A 1062 -59.84 -58.72 -60.82
CA PRO A 1062 -60.27 -59.43 -62.03
C PRO A 1062 -59.46 -60.72 -62.24
N MET A 1063 -60.02 -61.65 -63.00
CA MET A 1063 -59.30 -62.82 -63.52
C MET A 1063 -58.24 -62.37 -64.53
N ASP A 1064 -57.02 -62.89 -64.40
CA ASP A 1064 -55.95 -62.67 -65.36
C ASP A 1064 -56.14 -63.52 -66.63
N ALA A 1065 -55.53 -63.08 -67.73
CA ALA A 1065 -55.80 -63.64 -69.05
C ALA A 1065 -54.74 -64.68 -69.49
N PRO A 1066 -55.12 -65.72 -70.25
CA PRO A 1066 -54.18 -66.70 -70.78
C PRO A 1066 -53.11 -66.02 -71.63
N LEU A 1067 -51.84 -66.30 -71.35
CA LEU A 1067 -50.73 -65.61 -71.99
C LEU A 1067 -50.27 -66.34 -73.25
N ASN A 1068 -49.60 -65.62 -74.16
CA ASN A 1068 -48.89 -66.19 -75.31
C ASN A 1068 -49.74 -67.10 -76.24
N LEU A 1069 -50.99 -66.69 -76.53
CA LEU A 1069 -51.85 -67.38 -77.51
C LEU A 1069 -51.24 -67.33 -78.92
N THR A 1070 -50.93 -68.50 -79.48
CA THR A 1070 -50.31 -68.66 -80.81
C THR A 1070 -51.00 -69.72 -81.65
N ALA A 1071 -50.88 -69.59 -82.97
CA ALA A 1071 -51.26 -70.60 -83.95
C ALA A 1071 -50.00 -71.13 -84.65
N SER A 1072 -49.93 -72.46 -84.82
CA SER A 1072 -48.74 -73.20 -85.23
C SER A 1072 -49.12 -74.45 -86.03
N GLU A 1073 -48.13 -75.12 -86.64
CA GLU A 1073 -48.31 -76.33 -87.46
C GLU A 1073 -49.56 -76.32 -88.38
N VAL A 1074 -49.77 -75.18 -89.04
CA VAL A 1074 -50.92 -74.92 -89.92
C VAL A 1074 -50.71 -75.62 -91.26
N ASN A 1075 -51.75 -76.29 -91.73
CA ASN A 1075 -51.78 -77.05 -92.97
C ASN A 1075 -53.21 -77.04 -93.55
N HIS A 1076 -53.35 -77.35 -94.84
CA HIS A 1076 -54.55 -77.05 -95.66
C HIS A 1076 -55.95 -77.39 -95.10
N ARG A 1077 -56.09 -78.21 -94.05
CA ARG A 1077 -57.36 -78.47 -93.34
C ARG A 1077 -57.25 -78.47 -91.80
N SER A 1078 -56.16 -77.98 -91.21
CA SER A 1078 -55.96 -77.99 -89.75
C SER A 1078 -54.94 -76.97 -89.23
N ALA A 1079 -54.98 -76.68 -87.92
CA ALA A 1079 -54.04 -75.78 -87.23
C ALA A 1079 -53.89 -76.14 -85.75
N LEU A 1080 -52.70 -75.98 -85.18
CA LEU A 1080 -52.40 -76.23 -83.76
C LEU A 1080 -52.33 -74.91 -82.99
N ILE A 1081 -53.30 -74.67 -82.10
CA ILE A 1081 -53.35 -73.48 -81.24
C ILE A 1081 -52.73 -73.81 -79.88
N SER A 1082 -51.96 -72.91 -79.28
CA SER A 1082 -51.39 -73.09 -77.93
C SER A 1082 -51.27 -71.78 -77.13
N TRP A 1083 -51.23 -71.87 -75.80
CA TRP A 1083 -51.17 -70.76 -74.85
C TRP A 1083 -50.53 -71.17 -73.53
N GLN A 1084 -50.34 -70.23 -72.62
CA GLN A 1084 -49.99 -70.44 -71.21
C GLN A 1084 -51.22 -70.20 -70.32
N PRO A 1085 -51.41 -71.00 -69.25
CA PRO A 1085 -52.52 -70.82 -68.32
C PRO A 1085 -52.40 -69.52 -67.51
N PRO A 1086 -53.53 -68.95 -67.04
CA PRO A 1086 -53.53 -67.87 -66.05
C PRO A 1086 -53.12 -68.35 -64.65
N ILE A 1087 -52.91 -67.40 -63.74
CA ILE A 1087 -52.62 -67.63 -62.31
C ILE A 1087 -53.91 -67.93 -61.53
N ALA A 1088 -55.05 -67.37 -61.94
CA ALA A 1088 -56.35 -67.76 -61.42
C ALA A 1088 -56.68 -69.24 -61.74
N GLU A 1089 -57.20 -69.97 -60.77
CA GLU A 1089 -57.90 -71.23 -61.02
C GLU A 1089 -59.11 -70.98 -61.93
N ILE A 1090 -59.30 -71.85 -62.94
CA ILE A 1090 -60.31 -71.77 -63.99
C ILE A 1090 -61.04 -73.12 -64.11
N ASP A 1091 -62.27 -73.10 -64.65
CA ASP A 1091 -63.02 -74.32 -64.95
C ASP A 1091 -62.74 -74.81 -66.37
N ASN A 1092 -62.61 -73.88 -67.32
CA ASN A 1092 -62.44 -74.16 -68.74
C ASN A 1092 -61.84 -72.96 -69.49
N TYR A 1093 -61.36 -73.18 -70.71
CA TYR A 1093 -61.21 -72.11 -71.71
C TYR A 1093 -62.38 -72.10 -72.69
N MET A 1094 -62.69 -70.92 -73.21
CA MET A 1094 -63.58 -70.72 -74.36
C MET A 1094 -62.72 -70.28 -75.54
N LEU A 1095 -62.49 -71.19 -76.50
CA LEU A 1095 -61.81 -70.91 -77.75
C LEU A 1095 -62.87 -70.70 -78.85
N THR A 1096 -63.00 -69.46 -79.31
CA THR A 1096 -63.78 -69.14 -80.51
C THR A 1096 -62.84 -68.98 -81.70
N TYR A 1097 -63.24 -69.49 -82.86
CA TYR A 1097 -62.51 -69.23 -84.09
C TYR A 1097 -63.48 -68.83 -85.21
N THR A 1098 -63.17 -67.71 -85.84
CA THR A 1098 -64.05 -67.01 -86.80
C THR A 1098 -63.34 -66.80 -88.12
N THR A 1099 -63.95 -67.24 -89.21
CA THR A 1099 -63.51 -66.93 -90.58
C THR A 1099 -63.85 -65.48 -90.97
N ALA A 1100 -63.16 -64.97 -91.99
CA ALA A 1100 -63.48 -63.67 -92.59
C ALA A 1100 -64.90 -63.58 -93.19
N ASP A 1101 -65.53 -64.70 -93.56
CA ASP A 1101 -66.93 -64.76 -94.02
C ASP A 1101 -67.99 -64.73 -92.89
N GLY A 1102 -67.55 -64.66 -91.63
CA GLY A 1102 -68.41 -64.57 -90.45
C GLY A 1102 -68.80 -65.92 -89.83
N SER A 1103 -68.33 -67.05 -90.37
CA SER A 1103 -68.56 -68.37 -89.77
C SER A 1103 -67.80 -68.52 -88.43
N ARG A 1104 -68.50 -68.30 -87.31
CA ARG A 1104 -68.01 -68.57 -85.95
C ARG A 1104 -68.19 -70.05 -85.60
N LYS A 1105 -67.12 -70.67 -85.12
CA LYS A 1105 -67.16 -71.89 -84.31
C LYS A 1105 -66.65 -71.59 -82.91
N GLU A 1106 -67.07 -72.41 -81.96
CA GLU A 1106 -66.81 -72.25 -80.54
C GLU A 1106 -66.50 -73.62 -79.94
N LEU A 1107 -65.46 -73.67 -79.13
CA LEU A 1107 -64.95 -74.86 -78.47
C LEU A 1107 -64.75 -74.51 -77.00
N ILE A 1108 -65.27 -75.38 -76.13
CA ILE A 1108 -64.96 -75.39 -74.71
C ILE A 1108 -63.83 -76.40 -74.54
N LEU A 1109 -62.75 -75.97 -73.89
CA LEU A 1109 -61.53 -76.74 -73.64
C LEU A 1109 -61.35 -76.87 -72.13
N ASP A 1110 -60.81 -77.99 -71.66
CA ASP A 1110 -60.69 -78.24 -70.22
C ASP A 1110 -59.62 -77.31 -69.59
N ALA A 1111 -59.70 -77.03 -68.29
CA ALA A 1111 -58.76 -76.13 -67.59
C ALA A 1111 -57.27 -76.50 -67.77
N GLU A 1112 -56.98 -77.80 -67.94
CA GLU A 1112 -55.65 -78.37 -68.13
C GLU A 1112 -55.15 -78.27 -69.58
N ASP A 1113 -56.02 -77.94 -70.55
CA ASP A 1113 -55.62 -77.79 -71.95
C ASP A 1113 -54.76 -76.53 -72.13
N THR A 1114 -53.52 -76.71 -72.61
CA THR A 1114 -52.66 -75.59 -73.05
C THR A 1114 -52.53 -75.52 -74.58
N TRP A 1115 -53.22 -76.41 -75.30
CA TRP A 1115 -53.22 -76.48 -76.76
C TRP A 1115 -54.44 -77.24 -77.31
N ILE A 1116 -54.81 -76.99 -78.56
CA ILE A 1116 -55.74 -77.84 -79.33
C ILE A 1116 -55.38 -77.83 -80.82
N ARG A 1117 -55.52 -78.98 -81.49
CA ARG A 1117 -55.51 -79.06 -82.95
C ARG A 1117 -56.93 -78.90 -83.51
N LEU A 1118 -57.18 -77.79 -84.19
CA LEU A 1118 -58.38 -77.55 -84.96
C LEU A 1118 -58.29 -78.33 -86.28
N GLU A 1119 -59.27 -79.19 -86.57
CA GLU A 1119 -59.32 -80.00 -87.80
C GLU A 1119 -60.61 -79.79 -88.59
N GLY A 1120 -60.60 -80.17 -89.87
CA GLY A 1120 -61.72 -79.95 -90.79
C GLY A 1120 -61.94 -78.48 -91.14
N LEU A 1121 -60.85 -77.72 -91.19
CA LEU A 1121 -60.82 -76.31 -91.64
C LEU A 1121 -60.92 -76.22 -93.17
N ALA A 1122 -61.33 -75.05 -93.66
CA ALA A 1122 -61.46 -74.77 -95.08
C ALA A 1122 -60.11 -74.35 -95.69
N GLU A 1123 -59.80 -74.92 -96.86
CA GLU A 1123 -58.58 -74.59 -97.62
C GLU A 1123 -58.58 -73.10 -98.02
N THR A 1124 -57.42 -72.44 -97.96
CA THR A 1124 -57.20 -71.02 -98.32
C THR A 1124 -58.03 -70.00 -97.52
N THR A 1125 -58.32 -70.29 -96.24
CA THR A 1125 -59.23 -69.47 -95.41
C THR A 1125 -58.54 -68.90 -94.18
N GLU A 1126 -58.70 -67.59 -93.93
CA GLU A 1126 -58.19 -66.93 -92.71
C GLU A 1126 -59.15 -67.15 -91.53
N TYR A 1127 -58.57 -67.48 -90.38
CA TYR A 1127 -59.23 -67.71 -89.09
C TYR A 1127 -58.64 -66.79 -88.01
N THR A 1128 -59.50 -65.98 -87.39
CA THR A 1128 -59.18 -65.31 -86.12
C THR A 1128 -59.58 -66.21 -84.96
N VAL A 1129 -58.63 -66.59 -84.11
CA VAL A 1129 -58.88 -67.28 -82.84
C VAL A 1129 -58.96 -66.26 -81.71
N LYS A 1130 -59.91 -66.44 -80.80
CA LYS A 1130 -59.98 -65.75 -79.53
C LYS A 1130 -60.12 -66.76 -78.41
N LEU A 1131 -59.21 -66.71 -77.45
CA LEU A 1131 -59.23 -67.52 -76.23
C LEU A 1131 -59.62 -66.63 -75.05
N GLN A 1132 -60.45 -67.17 -74.17
CA GLN A 1132 -60.82 -66.57 -72.90
C GLN A 1132 -60.80 -67.66 -71.83
N ALA A 1133 -60.21 -67.40 -70.67
CA ALA A 1133 -60.36 -68.27 -69.51
C ALA A 1133 -61.71 -68.00 -68.83
N ALA A 1134 -62.32 -69.02 -68.24
CA ALA A 1134 -63.61 -68.92 -67.57
C ALA A 1134 -63.62 -69.69 -66.24
N ARG A 1135 -64.36 -69.16 -65.25
CA ARG A 1135 -64.76 -69.87 -64.03
C ARG A 1135 -66.21 -69.50 -63.69
N GLY A 1136 -67.12 -70.46 -63.85
CA GLY A 1136 -68.56 -70.25 -63.75
C GLY A 1136 -69.08 -69.23 -64.78
N LEU A 1137 -69.33 -68.01 -64.32
CA LEU A 1137 -69.74 -66.87 -65.15
C LEU A 1137 -68.66 -65.78 -65.27
N ASP A 1138 -67.63 -65.82 -64.42
CA ASP A 1138 -66.49 -64.91 -64.52
C ASP A 1138 -65.60 -65.34 -65.67
N THR A 1139 -65.11 -64.37 -66.44
CA THR A 1139 -64.23 -64.62 -67.58
C THR A 1139 -63.06 -63.64 -67.60
N SER A 1140 -61.91 -64.09 -68.10
CA SER A 1140 -60.72 -63.26 -68.24
C SER A 1140 -60.91 -62.18 -69.31
N ALA A 1141 -59.95 -61.25 -69.44
CA ALA A 1141 -59.82 -60.51 -70.69
C ALA A 1141 -59.59 -61.49 -71.87
N VAL A 1142 -60.17 -61.18 -73.03
CA VAL A 1142 -60.05 -62.00 -74.26
C VAL A 1142 -58.68 -61.75 -74.91
N VAL A 1143 -57.99 -62.82 -75.26
CA VAL A 1143 -56.72 -62.78 -76.02
C VAL A 1143 -56.96 -63.38 -77.41
N SER A 1144 -56.32 -62.85 -78.46
CA SER A 1144 -56.61 -63.26 -79.84
C SER A 1144 -55.38 -63.35 -80.73
N THR A 1145 -55.40 -64.29 -81.67
CA THR A 1145 -54.34 -64.54 -82.66
C THR A 1145 -54.96 -64.93 -84.01
N THR A 1146 -54.25 -64.78 -85.14
CA THR A 1146 -54.79 -65.05 -86.49
C THR A 1146 -53.89 -66.00 -87.28
N PHE A 1147 -54.49 -66.82 -88.16
CA PHE A 1147 -53.77 -67.72 -89.07
C PHE A 1147 -54.60 -68.02 -90.33
N THR A 1148 -53.99 -68.63 -91.34
CA THR A 1148 -54.65 -69.01 -92.60
C THR A 1148 -54.27 -70.44 -92.99
N THR A 1149 -55.25 -71.29 -93.31
CA THR A 1149 -55.04 -72.68 -93.79
C THR A 1149 -54.89 -72.79 -95.29
#